data_AF-A0A9W4N3T9-F1
#
_entry.id   AF-A0A9W4N3T9-F1
#
_cell.length_a   1.000
_cell.length_b   1.000
_cell.length_c   1.000
_cell.angle_alpha   90.00
_cell.angle_beta   90.00
_cell.angle_gamma   90.00
#
_symmetry.space_group_name_H-M   'P 1'
#
loop_
_entity.id
_entity.type
_entity.pdbx_description
1 polymer ?
#
loop_
_entity_poly.entity_id
_entity_poly.type
_entity_poly.pdbx_seq_one_letter_code
_entity_poly.pdbx_strand_id
1 'polypeptide(L)'
;MMASDDGIGPRKKRKTSPPGTVPYVLHSLFADVPIATEHSSDVYITSVEYWNENLYIGTSAAEILHFVCLPPASPDESADPTFILASRLPVPFAQRPSAASEEGVRQIVVLSSVNKACVLCNGTVTFYMLPELSPAFGNTKVNSCRWIGGLDLNRDADEEEDPTLMIAVQNRIMLVRIGDEARRIKKIEFPGCLTAARRGTIACAADTHSYSLLEVAHQQKIPLFPISSSSEVFESGHVEDMNPAPPTPLKRSPSASYPNSPPSDTPGHGRSTSLNQFVGMLSPQAQAAQLDRSPSGTPDPFTATGEPRRSSSSEREANDLPGSPENKEPDNQSPANENAKPLPPLPPPTKQSSKRLQPHVVSPTPSEFLLVTGTEENEPGVGMFVDMDGEVVRGTINFHRFPKSVVMDSNQDDQIFQTSDDTKEEFVLAIIEDEEDGKPRTRLEIQRWYDDPAEIERNKNWLEIPSPAESQYAQVGLRHTLSASHFELNPIGQLLRMIRLKTPLLPPHVTVADSRTQASIEHVQKENDLFESTDVSGSKKSDAQTQEAQRDAEEAKFAHGLGKIQSGLVMWSGSQIWRVLQNPLIIQLEDTLQKAQETPDGSEHTVLQRDTVMELLISIQDTEPKSESEFIGLSYVKQKAGLMLFGDLLSMQPNERSDNAIDETEKALVAGNLDPRLALLFIPLLRCEVLQGPQGVWIHAGLGKITEQYLQQVGEIGVESSGLSASRSPILDMVKRFLLSWQQKRGYGSITDETYVLDSTDAALLHLTLEQDAYLTPDQRSASPTRSDLNKLVDNWKGNFDRAVMLLETYKRLYVLSRLYQSQKMSRNVLKTWRRIVDGETDAGGEVSANGVETQMRRYLVKIKDVQLVEEYGSWLAGRNPGLGIQVFADNASRVRLEPAGVVALLKERAPNAVQVYLEHLVFAKNYTQYADDLISYYLDTVLSVLESSPEARASLAESYSTYRALRAPKPTYFNFITENRPTEPWWQSRLRLLQLLGGVSSSQFSSQPLPTGISYSIPNVLTRIEPFQDELVSECIILDGLQGHHGPALRLLTHGLGDYDSAIRYCLFGGPRSSSAGTQELAEYDVQCELFRHLLTEFLNIEDMSDGIERTSDLLARFAAWFDVREVIDLVPEYWSVDLLNDFLVQVFRALVSESRESRIERALSAGLNLRIGAEFIEGMEKAGPWIEEAEGLRKLKDALPRPDDSEFGETVGPSGEVGQVDQ
;
A
#
# COMPACT_ATOMS: atom_id res chain seq x y z
N MET A 1 4.13 0.77 -0.16
CA MET A 1 5.41 1.40 -0.59
C MET A 1 6.13 0.39 -1.47
N MET A 2 6.69 0.75 -2.62
CA MET A 2 7.42 -0.23 -3.45
C MET A 2 8.79 -0.48 -2.85
N ALA A 3 9.15 -1.75 -2.68
CA ALA A 3 10.46 -2.14 -2.16
C ALA A 3 11.55 -1.88 -3.19
N SER A 4 12.68 -1.35 -2.73
CA SER A 4 13.91 -1.26 -3.52
C SER A 4 14.52 -2.65 -3.71
N ASP A 5 14.82 -2.98 -4.96
CA ASP A 5 15.50 -4.19 -5.38
C ASP A 5 16.99 -4.13 -5.00
N ASP A 6 17.35 -4.70 -3.85
CA ASP A 6 18.74 -4.93 -3.46
C ASP A 6 19.16 -6.35 -3.88
N GLY A 7 20.02 -6.40 -4.90
CA GLY A 7 20.43 -7.65 -5.55
C GLY A 7 21.19 -8.61 -4.63
N ILE A 8 20.48 -9.61 -4.10
CA ILE A 8 21.06 -10.81 -3.49
C ILE A 8 20.64 -11.99 -4.36
N GLY A 9 21.62 -12.67 -4.97
CA GLY A 9 21.36 -13.87 -5.79
C GLY A 9 20.62 -14.96 -4.99
N PRO A 10 19.93 -15.91 -5.67
CA PRO A 10 19.00 -16.82 -5.02
C PRO A 10 19.70 -17.65 -3.95
N ARG A 11 19.50 -17.27 -2.68
CA ARG A 11 19.84 -18.12 -1.54
C ARG A 11 19.03 -19.39 -1.69
N LYS A 12 19.70 -20.56 -1.69
CA LYS A 12 19.02 -21.86 -1.66
C LYS A 12 17.98 -21.81 -0.53
N LYS A 13 16.69 -21.97 -0.86
CA LYS A 13 15.60 -22.03 0.12
C LYS A 13 15.97 -23.08 1.16
N ARG A 14 16.23 -22.67 2.40
CA ARG A 14 16.61 -23.58 3.48
C ARG A 14 15.32 -24.27 3.92
N LYS A 15 15.07 -25.50 3.47
CA LYS A 15 13.91 -26.33 3.87
C LYS A 15 14.02 -26.61 5.37
N THR A 16 13.48 -25.73 6.21
CA THR A 16 13.46 -25.89 7.66
C THR A 16 12.42 -26.93 8.04
N SER A 17 12.84 -28.05 8.62
CA SER A 17 11.91 -28.95 9.29
C SER A 17 11.28 -28.22 10.49
N PRO A 18 9.95 -28.31 10.70
CA PRO A 18 9.31 -27.73 11.88
C PRO A 18 9.91 -28.31 13.17
N PRO A 19 10.04 -27.51 14.23
CA PRO A 19 10.75 -27.92 15.43
C PRO A 19 9.99 -28.98 16.25
N GLY A 20 10.62 -30.15 16.46
CA GLY A 20 10.37 -31.00 17.62
C GLY A 20 9.10 -31.88 17.64
N THR A 21 8.40 -32.06 16.51
CA THR A 21 7.21 -32.94 16.45
C THR A 21 7.40 -34.08 15.46
N VAL A 22 6.89 -35.27 15.80
CA VAL A 22 7.03 -36.47 14.95
C VAL A 22 6.23 -36.30 13.65
N PRO A 23 6.82 -36.55 12.46
CA PRO A 23 6.17 -36.31 11.16
C PRO A 23 5.07 -37.33 10.82
N TYR A 24 4.95 -38.43 11.55
CA TYR A 24 3.88 -39.43 11.40
C TYR A 24 3.22 -39.73 12.75
N VAL A 25 1.94 -40.07 12.71
CA VAL A 25 1.13 -40.50 13.85
C VAL A 25 0.43 -41.81 13.50
N LEU A 26 0.32 -42.71 14.48
CA LEU A 26 -0.46 -43.94 14.36
C LEU A 26 -1.91 -43.69 14.79
N HIS A 27 -2.88 -43.98 13.93
CA HIS A 27 -4.29 -44.05 14.32
C HIS A 27 -4.79 -45.48 14.21
N SER A 28 -5.67 -45.92 15.12
CA SER A 28 -6.24 -47.26 15.01
C SER A 28 -7.11 -47.34 13.75
N LEU A 29 -6.94 -48.42 12.97
CA LEU A 29 -7.82 -48.79 11.85
C LEU A 29 -8.88 -49.76 12.34
N PHE A 30 -8.43 -50.83 12.98
CA PHE A 30 -9.30 -51.87 13.51
C PHE A 30 -8.58 -52.54 14.70
N ALA A 31 -9.17 -52.37 15.88
CA ALA A 31 -8.72 -53.01 17.11
C ALA A 31 -9.34 -54.42 17.23
N ASP A 32 -8.61 -55.32 17.89
CA ASP A 32 -9.07 -56.65 18.29
C ASP A 32 -9.68 -57.50 17.16
N VAL A 33 -8.95 -57.63 16.05
CA VAL A 33 -9.33 -58.50 14.93
C VAL A 33 -9.60 -59.93 15.46
N PRO A 34 -10.76 -60.55 15.14
CA PRO A 34 -11.13 -61.89 15.63
C PRO A 34 -10.36 -63.01 14.90
N ILE A 35 -9.06 -63.11 15.18
CA ILE A 35 -8.12 -64.03 14.53
C ILE A 35 -8.30 -65.48 15.03
N ALA A 36 -8.66 -65.65 16.30
CA ALA A 36 -8.78 -66.96 16.94
C ALA A 36 -9.71 -67.93 16.17
N THR A 37 -9.33 -69.22 16.15
CA THR A 37 -10.21 -70.33 15.73
C THR A 37 -10.57 -71.18 16.95
N GLU A 38 -11.57 -72.07 16.81
CA GLU A 38 -11.88 -73.07 17.84
C GLU A 38 -10.74 -74.10 18.07
N HIS A 39 -9.64 -74.04 17.29
CA HIS A 39 -8.62 -75.09 17.23
C HIS A 39 -7.17 -74.58 17.43
N SER A 40 -6.94 -73.26 17.40
CA SER A 40 -5.61 -72.66 17.61
C SER A 40 -5.71 -71.23 18.17
N SER A 41 -5.00 -70.98 19.27
CA SER A 41 -4.88 -69.67 19.92
C SER A 41 -3.63 -68.87 19.48
N ASP A 42 -2.66 -69.54 18.87
CA ASP A 42 -1.37 -68.96 18.45
C ASP A 42 -1.41 -68.63 16.93
N VAL A 43 -2.31 -67.70 16.56
CA VAL A 43 -2.55 -67.29 15.17
C VAL A 43 -2.37 -65.78 15.06
N TYR A 44 -1.63 -65.35 14.03
CA TYR A 44 -1.24 -63.96 13.84
C TYR A 44 -1.49 -63.48 12.40
N ILE A 45 -1.50 -62.16 12.22
CA ILE A 45 -1.66 -61.50 10.92
C ILE A 45 -0.35 -61.58 10.12
N THR A 46 -0.42 -62.15 8.92
CA THR A 46 0.74 -62.29 8.02
C THR A 46 0.75 -61.24 6.91
N SER A 47 -0.43 -60.81 6.44
CA SER A 47 -0.57 -59.81 5.38
C SER A 47 -1.91 -59.09 5.49
N VAL A 48 -1.92 -57.80 5.18
CA VAL A 48 -3.12 -56.95 5.14
C VAL A 48 -3.16 -56.25 3.79
N GLU A 49 -4.34 -56.19 3.17
CA GLU A 49 -4.59 -55.44 1.94
C GLU A 49 -5.92 -54.70 2.06
N TYR A 50 -5.95 -53.42 1.69
CA TYR A 50 -7.14 -52.58 1.75
C TYR A 50 -7.46 -52.06 0.35
N TRP A 51 -8.67 -52.33 -0.12
CA TRP A 51 -9.11 -51.94 -1.45
C TRP A 51 -10.61 -51.66 -1.47
N ASN A 52 -10.99 -50.48 -1.94
CA ASN A 52 -12.38 -50.06 -2.15
C ASN A 52 -13.31 -50.42 -0.97
N GLU A 53 -13.03 -49.87 0.22
CA GLU A 53 -13.76 -50.12 1.48
C GLU A 53 -13.76 -51.57 2.00
N ASN A 54 -12.99 -52.47 1.38
CA ASN A 54 -12.84 -53.86 1.81
C ASN A 54 -11.45 -54.10 2.39
N LEU A 55 -11.38 -54.72 3.57
CA LEU A 55 -10.16 -55.08 4.27
C LEU A 55 -9.95 -56.60 4.22
N TYR A 56 -8.87 -57.03 3.58
CA TYR A 56 -8.50 -58.44 3.40
C TYR A 56 -7.28 -58.77 4.27
N ILE A 57 -7.45 -59.69 5.22
CA ILE A 57 -6.44 -60.05 6.21
C ILE A 57 -6.06 -61.52 6.02
N GLY A 58 -4.81 -61.78 5.66
CA GLY A 58 -4.22 -63.12 5.65
C GLY A 58 -3.70 -63.52 7.04
N THR A 59 -3.90 -64.78 7.41
CA THR A 59 -3.46 -65.34 8.69
C THR A 59 -2.45 -66.48 8.53
N SER A 60 -1.70 -66.77 9.61
CA SER A 60 -0.84 -67.95 9.71
C SER A 60 -1.63 -69.27 9.63
N ALA A 61 -2.92 -69.27 9.98
CA ALA A 61 -3.82 -70.42 9.88
C ALA A 61 -4.24 -70.79 8.44
N ALA A 62 -3.66 -70.15 7.41
CA ALA A 62 -4.02 -70.32 5.99
C ALA A 62 -5.46 -69.86 5.64
N GLU A 63 -5.99 -68.90 6.40
CA GLU A 63 -7.30 -68.29 6.14
C GLU A 63 -7.16 -66.83 5.71
N ILE A 64 -8.14 -66.36 4.92
CA ILE A 64 -8.38 -64.95 4.63
C ILE A 64 -9.63 -64.52 5.39
N LEU A 65 -9.52 -63.46 6.18
CA LEU A 65 -10.65 -62.74 6.74
C LEU A 65 -10.96 -61.54 5.84
N HIS A 66 -12.21 -61.41 5.43
CA HIS A 66 -12.70 -60.30 4.62
C HIS A 66 -13.69 -59.49 5.43
N PHE A 67 -13.34 -58.24 5.71
CA PHE A 67 -14.20 -57.27 6.38
C PHE A 67 -14.64 -56.19 5.39
N VAL A 68 -15.89 -55.76 5.53
CA VAL A 68 -16.44 -54.59 4.85
C VAL A 68 -16.43 -53.43 5.85
N CYS A 69 -15.84 -52.31 5.44
CA CYS A 69 -15.91 -51.03 6.15
C CYS A 69 -17.30 -50.44 5.93
N LEU A 70 -18.00 -50.07 7.00
CA LEU A 70 -19.21 -49.25 6.91
C LEU A 70 -18.89 -47.79 7.26
N PRO A 71 -19.43 -46.82 6.49
CA PRO A 71 -19.33 -45.41 6.85
C PRO A 71 -20.08 -45.13 8.17
N PRO A 72 -19.70 -44.09 8.92
CA PRO A 72 -20.36 -43.72 10.17
C PRO A 72 -21.84 -43.39 9.95
N ALA A 73 -22.67 -43.70 10.96
CA ALA A 73 -24.14 -43.61 10.85
C ALA A 73 -24.69 -42.19 10.67
N SER A 74 -23.90 -41.17 10.99
CA SER A 74 -24.17 -39.77 10.68
C SER A 74 -22.86 -39.04 10.33
N PRO A 75 -22.86 -38.12 9.35
CA PRO A 75 -21.66 -37.37 8.96
C PRO A 75 -21.23 -36.31 9.97
N ASP A 76 -22.06 -36.01 10.98
CA ASP A 76 -21.79 -35.00 12.01
C ASP A 76 -21.26 -35.61 13.34
N GLU A 77 -21.16 -36.94 13.44
CA GLU A 77 -20.53 -37.62 14.60
C GLU A 77 -19.21 -38.27 14.17
N SER A 78 -18.13 -37.93 14.88
CA SER A 78 -16.77 -38.45 14.66
C SER A 78 -16.61 -39.90 15.13
N ALA A 79 -17.42 -40.80 14.57
CA ALA A 79 -17.36 -42.23 14.87
C ALA A 79 -16.33 -42.92 13.96
N ASP A 80 -15.46 -43.73 14.57
CA ASP A 80 -14.52 -44.57 13.82
C ASP A 80 -15.28 -45.53 12.88
N PRO A 81 -14.73 -45.83 11.68
CA PRO A 81 -15.35 -46.73 10.72
C PRO A 81 -15.56 -48.12 11.32
N THR A 82 -16.75 -48.69 11.13
CA THR A 82 -17.08 -50.01 11.71
C THR A 82 -16.82 -51.12 10.70
N PHE A 83 -16.06 -52.13 11.11
CA PHE A 83 -15.73 -53.29 10.28
C PHE A 83 -16.66 -54.48 10.59
N ILE A 84 -17.35 -54.97 9.57
CA ILE A 84 -18.18 -56.18 9.67
C ILE A 84 -17.49 -57.32 8.92
N LEU A 85 -17.32 -58.47 9.58
CA LEU A 85 -16.80 -59.69 8.95
C LEU A 85 -17.81 -60.21 7.91
N ALA A 86 -17.47 -60.10 6.64
CA ALA A 86 -18.28 -60.58 5.52
C ALA A 86 -17.99 -62.06 5.19
N SER A 87 -16.71 -62.47 5.21
CA SER A 87 -16.35 -63.88 5.03
C SER A 87 -15.04 -64.29 5.73
N ARG A 88 -14.93 -65.58 6.07
CA ARG A 88 -13.73 -66.26 6.57
C ARG A 88 -13.46 -67.46 5.66
N LEU A 89 -12.43 -67.36 4.82
CA LEU A 89 -12.16 -68.31 3.73
C LEU A 89 -10.86 -69.09 3.97
N PRO A 90 -10.91 -70.42 4.19
CA PRO A 90 -9.72 -71.25 4.22
C PRO A 90 -9.15 -71.47 2.81
N VAL A 91 -7.86 -71.17 2.62
CA VAL A 91 -7.19 -71.23 1.30
C VAL A 91 -6.69 -72.65 1.00
N PRO A 92 -7.09 -73.28 -0.12
CA PRO A 92 -6.81 -74.69 -0.35
C PRO A 92 -5.43 -74.92 -1.01
N PHE A 93 -4.38 -75.14 -0.21
CA PHE A 93 -3.00 -75.40 -0.65
C PHE A 93 -2.70 -76.88 -0.96
N ALA A 94 -1.64 -77.15 -1.72
CA ALA A 94 -1.33 -78.50 -2.26
C ALA A 94 -0.36 -79.35 -1.43
N GLN A 95 0.45 -78.75 -0.53
CA GLN A 95 1.47 -79.45 0.26
C GLN A 95 1.51 -78.91 1.69
N ARG A 96 1.61 -79.78 2.70
CA ARG A 96 1.97 -79.35 4.06
C ARG A 96 3.46 -78.95 4.08
N PRO A 97 3.82 -77.82 4.72
CA PRO A 97 5.20 -77.34 4.78
C PRO A 97 6.12 -78.29 5.55
N SER A 98 7.42 -78.24 5.22
CA SER A 98 8.47 -79.03 5.85
C SER A 98 9.10 -78.26 7.03
N ALA A 99 8.37 -78.13 8.14
CA ALA A 99 8.83 -77.79 9.50
C ALA A 99 9.74 -76.55 9.73
N ALA A 100 10.06 -75.77 8.70
CA ALA A 100 11.01 -74.64 8.75
C ALA A 100 10.68 -73.52 7.74
N SER A 101 9.47 -73.50 7.19
CA SER A 101 8.99 -72.47 6.26
C SER A 101 7.68 -71.89 6.79
N GLU A 102 7.62 -70.56 6.87
CA GLU A 102 6.47 -69.74 7.30
C GLU A 102 5.12 -70.35 6.85
N GLU A 103 4.25 -70.66 7.82
CA GLU A 103 2.94 -71.28 7.56
C GLU A 103 1.87 -70.19 7.32
N GLY A 104 0.97 -70.44 6.37
CA GLY A 104 -0.24 -69.63 6.16
C GLY A 104 -0.31 -68.88 4.84
N VAL A 105 -1.06 -67.76 4.84
CA VAL A 105 -1.15 -66.83 3.70
C VAL A 105 0.06 -65.91 3.72
N ARG A 106 0.89 -65.88 2.67
CA ARG A 106 2.11 -65.05 2.64
C ARG A 106 1.89 -63.70 1.97
N GLN A 107 1.14 -63.69 0.86
CA GLN A 107 0.86 -62.49 0.08
C GLN A 107 -0.54 -62.56 -0.50
N ILE A 108 -1.29 -61.48 -0.35
CA ILE A 108 -2.49 -61.14 -1.13
C ILE A 108 -2.05 -60.06 -2.11
N VAL A 109 -2.43 -60.16 -3.38
CA VAL A 109 -2.20 -59.13 -4.42
C VAL A 109 -3.52 -58.86 -5.11
N VAL A 110 -4.04 -57.63 -4.96
CA VAL A 110 -5.27 -57.16 -5.61
C VAL A 110 -4.97 -56.62 -7.00
N LEU A 111 -5.86 -56.90 -7.95
CA LEU A 111 -5.82 -56.44 -9.34
C LEU A 111 -7.12 -55.69 -9.62
N SER A 112 -7.12 -54.39 -9.34
CA SER A 112 -8.29 -53.51 -9.41
C SER A 112 -8.94 -53.49 -10.79
N SER A 113 -8.15 -53.27 -11.85
CA SER A 113 -8.64 -53.12 -13.24
C SER A 113 -9.43 -54.33 -13.78
N VAL A 114 -9.29 -55.50 -13.17
CA VAL A 114 -10.00 -56.74 -13.57
C VAL A 114 -10.80 -57.37 -12.43
N ASN A 115 -10.93 -56.68 -11.29
CA ASN A 115 -11.63 -57.11 -10.07
C ASN A 115 -11.27 -58.54 -9.62
N LYS A 116 -9.97 -58.85 -9.55
CA LYS A 116 -9.46 -60.17 -9.13
C LYS A 116 -8.35 -60.05 -8.07
N ALA A 117 -8.22 -61.06 -7.22
CA ALA A 117 -7.12 -61.19 -6.28
C ALA A 117 -6.31 -62.46 -6.54
N CYS A 118 -5.00 -62.36 -6.31
CA CYS A 118 -4.03 -63.44 -6.40
C CYS A 118 -3.46 -63.68 -5.00
N VAL A 119 -3.59 -64.91 -4.47
CA VAL A 119 -3.20 -65.23 -3.09
C VAL A 119 -2.20 -66.37 -3.07
N LEU A 120 -1.05 -66.12 -2.46
CA LEU A 120 0.00 -67.09 -2.20
C LEU A 120 -0.15 -67.64 -0.78
N CYS A 121 -0.45 -68.94 -0.66
CA CYS A 121 -0.55 -69.65 0.61
C CYS A 121 0.22 -70.98 0.55
N ASN A 122 1.09 -71.24 1.52
CA ASN A 122 1.91 -72.47 1.61
C ASN A 122 2.52 -72.90 0.26
N GLY A 123 3.13 -71.95 -0.47
CA GLY A 123 3.76 -72.18 -1.77
C GLY A 123 2.81 -72.48 -2.95
N THR A 124 1.50 -72.33 -2.75
CA THR A 124 0.45 -72.49 -3.77
C THR A 124 -0.20 -71.13 -4.05
N VAL A 125 -0.29 -70.74 -5.32
CA VAL A 125 -1.03 -69.55 -5.76
C VAL A 125 -2.43 -69.94 -6.18
N THR A 126 -3.42 -69.18 -5.69
CA THR A 126 -4.85 -69.30 -5.99
C THR A 126 -5.40 -67.95 -6.45
N PHE A 127 -6.45 -67.96 -7.28
CA PHE A 127 -7.07 -66.76 -7.82
C PHE A 127 -8.53 -66.66 -7.37
N TYR A 128 -8.96 -65.44 -7.05
CA TYR A 128 -10.32 -65.13 -6.59
C TYR A 128 -10.87 -63.90 -7.32
N MET A 129 -12.19 -63.80 -7.42
CA MET A 129 -12.92 -62.61 -7.84
C MET A 129 -13.14 -61.70 -6.63
N LEU A 130 -13.11 -60.38 -6.84
CA LEU A 130 -13.36 -59.37 -5.82
C LEU A 130 -14.76 -58.77 -5.99
N PRO A 131 -15.40 -58.28 -4.90
CA PRO A 131 -14.91 -58.28 -3.51
C PRO A 131 -15.17 -59.60 -2.75
N GLU A 132 -16.05 -60.47 -3.24
CA GLU A 132 -16.58 -61.64 -2.49
C GLU A 132 -15.61 -62.81 -2.26
N LEU A 133 -14.38 -62.75 -2.79
CA LEU A 133 -13.38 -63.82 -2.78
C LEU A 133 -13.87 -65.17 -3.36
N SER A 134 -14.75 -65.16 -4.37
CA SER A 134 -15.19 -66.38 -5.04
C SER A 134 -14.10 -66.94 -5.98
N PRO A 135 -13.85 -68.28 -6.06
CA PRO A 135 -12.72 -68.82 -6.82
C PRO A 135 -12.76 -68.50 -8.33
N ALA A 136 -11.72 -67.84 -8.84
CA ALA A 136 -11.58 -67.47 -10.24
C ALA A 136 -10.96 -68.60 -11.08
N PHE A 137 -11.10 -68.49 -12.41
CA PHE A 137 -10.49 -69.40 -13.41
C PHE A 137 -10.67 -70.90 -13.10
N GLY A 138 -11.85 -71.29 -12.60
CA GLY A 138 -12.17 -72.70 -12.28
C GLY A 138 -11.28 -73.31 -11.19
N ASN A 139 -10.82 -72.51 -10.21
CA ASN A 139 -9.90 -72.94 -9.14
C ASN A 139 -8.53 -73.39 -9.68
N THR A 140 -8.00 -72.65 -10.66
CA THR A 140 -6.64 -72.84 -11.19
C THR A 140 -5.60 -72.59 -10.09
N LYS A 141 -4.66 -73.53 -9.91
CA LYS A 141 -3.60 -73.46 -8.89
C LYS A 141 -2.22 -73.53 -9.51
N VAL A 142 -1.30 -72.68 -9.05
CA VAL A 142 0.12 -72.74 -9.42
C VAL A 142 0.93 -73.16 -8.19
N ASN A 143 1.60 -74.31 -8.26
CA ASN A 143 2.35 -74.89 -7.15
C ASN A 143 3.83 -74.48 -7.20
N SER A 144 4.53 -74.62 -6.07
CA SER A 144 5.96 -74.32 -5.90
C SER A 144 6.33 -72.87 -6.19
N CYS A 145 5.39 -71.96 -5.90
CA CYS A 145 5.60 -70.51 -5.96
C CYS A 145 6.29 -70.02 -4.68
N ARG A 146 7.18 -69.04 -4.81
CA ARG A 146 7.87 -68.38 -3.68
C ARG A 146 7.39 -66.96 -3.44
N TRP A 147 7.03 -66.26 -4.51
CA TRP A 147 6.64 -64.86 -4.48
C TRP A 147 5.68 -64.53 -5.64
N ILE A 148 4.77 -63.58 -5.41
CA ILE A 148 3.86 -62.99 -6.40
C ILE A 148 3.91 -61.46 -6.31
N GLY A 149 3.86 -60.78 -7.46
CA GLY A 149 3.91 -59.32 -7.51
C GLY A 149 4.38 -58.82 -8.87
N GLY A 150 5.17 -57.74 -8.90
CA GLY A 150 5.82 -57.27 -10.13
C GLY A 150 4.84 -56.71 -11.18
N LEU A 151 3.75 -56.10 -10.67
CA LEU A 151 2.91 -55.21 -11.47
C LEU A 151 3.77 -54.05 -12.00
N ASP A 152 3.31 -53.43 -13.08
CA ASP A 152 4.03 -52.29 -13.63
C ASP A 152 3.79 -51.06 -12.75
N LEU A 153 4.84 -50.54 -12.11
CA LEU A 153 4.72 -49.33 -11.30
C LEU A 153 4.74 -48.04 -12.16
N ASN A 154 5.02 -48.14 -13.46
CA ASN A 154 4.98 -47.01 -14.41
C ASN A 154 3.64 -46.88 -15.13
N ARG A 155 2.64 -47.67 -14.77
CA ARG A 155 1.36 -47.74 -15.46
C ARG A 155 0.25 -47.21 -14.59
N ASP A 156 -0.51 -46.26 -15.14
CA ASP A 156 -1.66 -45.69 -14.48
C ASP A 156 -2.79 -46.72 -14.33
N ALA A 157 -3.52 -46.62 -13.21
CA ALA A 157 -4.60 -47.56 -12.88
C ALA A 157 -5.78 -47.51 -13.87
N ASP A 158 -5.92 -46.41 -14.60
CA ASP A 158 -7.01 -46.13 -15.55
C ASP A 158 -6.78 -46.66 -16.98
N GLU A 159 -5.60 -47.24 -17.29
CA GLU A 159 -5.37 -47.84 -18.61
C GLU A 159 -6.18 -49.13 -18.81
N GLU A 160 -7.00 -49.19 -19.87
CA GLU A 160 -7.95 -50.30 -20.17
C GLU A 160 -7.33 -51.68 -20.51
N GLU A 161 -6.00 -51.84 -20.53
CA GLU A 161 -5.36 -53.14 -20.85
C GLU A 161 -5.41 -54.16 -19.68
N ASP A 162 -5.33 -55.46 -19.96
CA ASP A 162 -5.20 -56.47 -18.90
C ASP A 162 -3.87 -56.33 -18.10
N PRO A 163 -3.89 -56.33 -16.76
CA PRO A 163 -2.69 -56.26 -15.92
C PRO A 163 -1.80 -57.50 -16.08
N THR A 164 -0.48 -57.27 -16.01
CA THR A 164 0.53 -58.33 -16.14
C THR A 164 1.28 -58.54 -14.82
N LEU A 165 1.10 -59.72 -14.23
CA LEU A 165 1.66 -60.16 -12.96
C LEU A 165 2.90 -61.05 -13.15
N MET A 166 3.90 -60.89 -12.29
CA MET A 166 5.06 -61.79 -12.17
C MET A 166 4.80 -62.84 -11.07
N ILE A 167 4.90 -64.12 -11.44
CA ILE A 167 4.79 -65.26 -10.52
C ILE A 167 6.15 -65.97 -10.47
N ALA A 168 6.83 -65.89 -9.33
CA ALA A 168 8.09 -66.57 -9.09
C ALA A 168 7.85 -68.02 -8.65
N VAL A 169 8.19 -68.98 -9.52
CA VAL A 169 8.26 -70.41 -9.25
C VAL A 169 9.71 -70.77 -8.92
N GLN A 170 9.95 -71.82 -8.15
CA GLN A 170 11.26 -72.22 -7.60
C GLN A 170 12.50 -72.01 -8.51
N ASN A 171 12.40 -72.28 -9.82
CA ASN A 171 13.51 -72.12 -10.79
C ASN A 171 13.26 -71.08 -11.90
N ARG A 172 12.14 -70.32 -11.88
CA ARG A 172 11.76 -69.41 -12.98
C ARG A 172 10.70 -68.39 -12.58
N ILE A 173 10.75 -67.21 -13.17
CA ILE A 173 9.66 -66.23 -13.12
C ILE A 173 8.75 -66.40 -14.35
N MET A 174 7.45 -66.30 -14.16
CA MET A 174 6.45 -66.36 -15.23
C MET A 174 5.69 -65.03 -15.27
N LEU A 175 5.60 -64.40 -16.45
CA LEU A 175 4.68 -63.28 -16.65
C LEU A 175 3.33 -63.80 -17.13
N VAL A 176 2.28 -63.41 -16.42
CA VAL A 176 0.90 -63.81 -16.65
C VAL A 176 0.03 -62.56 -16.79
N ARG A 177 -0.62 -62.42 -17.94
CA ARG A 177 -1.67 -61.44 -18.18
C ARG A 177 -2.97 -61.97 -17.58
N ILE A 178 -3.66 -61.16 -16.80
CA ILE A 178 -4.84 -61.58 -16.05
C ILE A 178 -6.02 -60.73 -16.50
N GLY A 179 -6.84 -61.29 -17.39
CA GLY A 179 -8.09 -60.68 -17.86
C GLY A 179 -9.30 -61.53 -17.45
N ASP A 180 -10.17 -61.85 -18.41
CA ASP A 180 -11.19 -62.91 -18.29
C ASP A 180 -10.59 -64.32 -18.18
N GLU A 181 -9.36 -64.49 -18.68
CA GLU A 181 -8.55 -65.70 -18.55
C GLU A 181 -7.13 -65.35 -18.07
N ALA A 182 -6.50 -66.24 -17.30
CA ALA A 182 -5.09 -66.11 -16.93
C ALA A 182 -4.19 -66.66 -18.05
N ARG A 183 -3.58 -65.76 -18.85
CA ARG A 183 -2.76 -66.10 -20.03
C ARG A 183 -1.28 -65.85 -19.77
N ARG A 184 -0.46 -66.90 -19.90
CA ARG A 184 1.00 -66.79 -19.73
C ARG A 184 1.67 -66.16 -20.95
N ILE A 185 2.38 -65.05 -20.76
CA ILE A 185 3.07 -64.31 -21.83
C ILE A 185 4.52 -64.81 -21.99
N LYS A 186 5.30 -64.79 -20.92
CA LYS A 186 6.76 -65.07 -20.94
C LYS A 186 7.22 -65.95 -19.79
N LYS A 187 8.41 -66.52 -19.95
CA LYS A 187 9.18 -67.24 -18.94
C LYS A 187 10.56 -66.59 -18.87
N ILE A 188 11.02 -66.28 -17.66
CA ILE A 188 12.37 -65.75 -17.39
C ILE A 188 13.08 -66.76 -16.48
N GLU A 189 14.31 -67.14 -16.82
CA GLU A 189 15.11 -68.12 -16.05
C GLU A 189 15.84 -67.45 -14.89
N PHE A 190 15.11 -67.20 -13.80
CA PHE A 190 15.67 -66.66 -12.58
C PHE A 190 15.29 -67.57 -11.40
N PRO A 191 16.25 -68.34 -10.82
CA PRO A 191 15.96 -69.27 -9.74
C PRO A 191 15.82 -68.55 -8.41
N GLY A 192 14.96 -69.09 -7.53
CA GLY A 192 14.96 -68.70 -6.12
C GLY A 192 14.44 -67.30 -5.76
N CYS A 193 13.90 -66.52 -6.69
CA CYS A 193 13.35 -65.17 -6.44
C CYS A 193 12.50 -65.09 -5.17
N LEU A 194 12.87 -64.15 -4.29
CA LEU A 194 12.20 -63.88 -3.02
C LEU A 194 11.36 -62.59 -3.06
N THR A 195 11.80 -61.59 -3.82
CA THR A 195 11.06 -60.35 -4.09
C THR A 195 11.51 -59.74 -5.43
N ALA A 196 10.67 -58.89 -6.03
CA ALA A 196 11.01 -58.07 -7.19
C ALA A 196 10.10 -56.83 -7.32
N ALA A 197 10.61 -55.76 -7.94
CA ALA A 197 9.82 -54.58 -8.35
C ALA A 197 10.01 -54.35 -9.86
N ARG A 198 8.95 -53.93 -10.58
CA ARG A 198 8.98 -53.73 -12.03
C ARG A 198 8.60 -52.30 -12.43
N ARG A 199 9.40 -51.72 -13.31
CA ARG A 199 9.26 -50.40 -13.92
C ARG A 199 9.36 -50.58 -15.45
N GLY A 200 8.21 -50.63 -16.13
CA GLY A 200 8.13 -50.91 -17.56
C GLY A 200 8.76 -52.26 -17.95
N THR A 201 9.79 -52.20 -18.79
CA THR A 201 10.53 -53.37 -19.29
C THR A 201 11.58 -53.90 -18.31
N ILE A 202 11.93 -53.18 -17.25
CA ILE A 202 13.01 -53.53 -16.32
C ILE A 202 12.41 -53.94 -14.97
N ALA A 203 12.90 -55.04 -14.41
CA ALA A 203 12.50 -55.53 -13.10
C ALA A 203 13.72 -55.80 -12.22
N CYS A 204 13.86 -55.09 -11.10
CA CYS A 204 14.85 -55.43 -10.09
C CYS A 204 14.33 -56.61 -9.27
N ALA A 205 15.06 -57.73 -9.25
CA ALA A 205 14.71 -58.97 -8.56
C ALA A 205 15.83 -59.42 -7.63
N ALA A 206 15.47 -59.99 -6.49
CA ALA A 206 16.41 -60.55 -5.53
C ALA A 206 16.24 -62.08 -5.41
N ASP A 207 17.36 -62.80 -5.38
CA ASP A 207 17.38 -64.22 -5.02
C ASP A 207 17.69 -64.41 -3.51
N THR A 208 18.38 -65.48 -3.12
CA THR A 208 18.77 -65.71 -1.72
C THR A 208 20.15 -65.16 -1.34
N HIS A 209 20.85 -64.50 -2.27
CA HIS A 209 22.24 -64.06 -2.14
C HIS A 209 22.51 -62.66 -2.71
N SER A 210 21.92 -62.27 -3.85
CA SER A 210 22.15 -60.97 -4.48
C SER A 210 20.91 -60.37 -5.16
N TYR A 211 21.02 -59.08 -5.48
CA TYR A 211 20.08 -58.36 -6.33
C TYR A 211 20.48 -58.50 -7.81
N SER A 212 19.54 -58.31 -8.74
CA SER A 212 19.81 -58.27 -10.20
C SER A 212 18.74 -57.49 -10.92
N LEU A 213 19.12 -56.70 -11.93
CA LEU A 213 18.17 -56.11 -12.89
C LEU A 213 17.88 -57.13 -13.99
N LEU A 214 16.61 -57.31 -14.30
CA LEU A 214 16.10 -58.23 -15.32
C LEU A 214 15.37 -57.46 -16.40
N GLU A 215 15.86 -57.51 -17.64
CA GLU A 215 15.11 -56.93 -18.76
C GLU A 215 14.05 -57.93 -19.25
N VAL A 216 12.80 -57.66 -18.92
CA VAL A 216 11.61 -58.48 -19.24
C VAL A 216 11.36 -58.57 -20.76
N ALA A 217 11.84 -57.58 -21.52
CA ALA A 217 11.78 -57.57 -22.98
C ALA A 217 12.70 -58.63 -23.59
N HIS A 218 14.02 -58.51 -23.39
CA HIS A 218 15.05 -59.29 -24.09
C HIS A 218 15.61 -60.48 -23.29
N GLN A 219 15.23 -60.66 -22.02
CA GLN A 219 15.76 -61.71 -21.12
C GLN A 219 17.26 -61.57 -20.83
N GLN A 220 17.69 -60.33 -20.58
CA GLN A 220 19.03 -60.01 -20.09
C GLN A 220 19.01 -59.85 -18.56
N LYS A 221 20.13 -60.22 -17.92
CA LYS A 221 20.34 -60.09 -16.48
C LYS A 221 21.60 -59.26 -16.23
N ILE A 222 21.49 -58.26 -15.35
CA ILE A 222 22.63 -57.50 -14.82
C ILE A 222 22.72 -57.81 -13.32
N PRO A 223 23.75 -58.55 -12.85
CA PRO A 223 23.92 -58.86 -11.43
C PRO A 223 24.39 -57.61 -10.66
N LEU A 224 23.66 -57.30 -9.59
CA LEU A 224 23.98 -56.25 -8.61
C LEU A 224 24.60 -56.86 -7.34
N PHE A 225 24.99 -56.00 -6.39
CA PHE A 225 25.68 -56.38 -5.16
C PHE A 225 24.91 -57.39 -4.28
N PRO A 226 25.63 -58.14 -3.42
CA PRO A 226 25.01 -59.12 -2.52
C PRO A 226 24.14 -58.47 -1.43
N ILE A 227 23.12 -59.21 -0.99
CA ILE A 227 22.24 -58.84 0.13
C ILE A 227 23.02 -58.85 1.45
N SER A 228 23.93 -59.83 1.59
CA SER A 228 24.82 -59.99 2.75
C SER A 228 26.27 -59.79 2.31
N SER A 229 26.91 -58.73 2.80
CA SER A 229 28.29 -58.34 2.46
C SER A 229 29.35 -59.37 2.84
N SER A 230 29.01 -60.32 3.72
CA SER A 230 29.79 -61.51 4.09
C SER A 230 29.81 -62.63 3.01
N SER A 231 29.16 -62.44 1.85
CA SER A 231 29.10 -63.44 0.78
C SER A 231 30.23 -63.25 -0.26
N GLU A 232 31.25 -64.11 -0.21
CA GLU A 232 32.48 -64.03 -1.04
C GLU A 232 32.33 -64.32 -2.56
N VAL A 233 31.15 -64.13 -3.17
CA VAL A 233 30.91 -64.45 -4.59
C VAL A 233 30.30 -63.26 -5.32
N PHE A 234 31.15 -62.38 -5.87
CA PHE A 234 30.68 -61.27 -6.69
C PHE A 234 31.71 -60.82 -7.76
N GLU A 235 31.29 -60.85 -9.02
CA GLU A 235 31.86 -60.06 -10.13
C GLU A 235 30.73 -59.11 -10.59
N SER A 236 30.98 -57.81 -10.62
CA SER A 236 29.96 -56.77 -10.87
C SER A 236 29.87 -56.36 -12.34
N GLY A 237 28.67 -56.05 -12.81
CA GLY A 237 28.47 -55.22 -14.01
C GLY A 237 28.65 -55.90 -15.38
N HIS A 238 28.68 -57.23 -15.46
CA HIS A 238 28.64 -57.93 -16.77
C HIS A 238 27.20 -58.33 -17.14
N VAL A 239 26.76 -58.01 -18.35
CA VAL A 239 25.44 -58.42 -18.87
C VAL A 239 25.46 -59.91 -19.17
N GLU A 240 24.66 -60.69 -18.45
CA GLU A 240 24.46 -62.12 -18.69
C GLU A 240 23.22 -62.34 -19.56
N ASP A 241 23.38 -62.99 -20.72
CA ASP A 241 22.25 -63.57 -21.46
C ASP A 241 21.69 -64.75 -20.66
N MET A 242 20.39 -64.73 -20.33
CA MET A 242 19.75 -65.71 -19.44
C MET A 242 19.51 -67.10 -20.09
N ASN A 243 20.22 -67.41 -21.19
CA ASN A 243 20.22 -68.68 -21.90
C ASN A 243 21.61 -69.37 -21.86
N PRO A 244 22.06 -69.88 -20.70
CA PRO A 244 23.31 -70.62 -20.62
C PRO A 244 23.14 -72.02 -21.25
N ALA A 245 23.89 -72.30 -22.33
CA ALA A 245 24.15 -73.67 -22.73
C ALA A 245 24.88 -74.41 -21.58
N PRO A 246 24.56 -75.67 -21.27
CA PRO A 246 25.03 -76.33 -20.05
C PRO A 246 26.56 -76.53 -20.04
N PRO A 247 27.30 -75.96 -19.08
CA PRO A 247 28.75 -76.08 -19.03
C PRO A 247 29.18 -77.43 -18.44
N THR A 248 30.06 -78.14 -19.15
CA THR A 248 30.74 -79.35 -18.65
C THR A 248 31.78 -79.02 -17.58
N PRO A 249 31.94 -79.83 -16.51
CA PRO A 249 32.81 -79.49 -15.39
C PRO A 249 34.27 -79.95 -15.59
N LEU A 250 35.28 -79.06 -15.48
CA LEU A 250 36.69 -79.48 -15.30
C LEU A 250 37.61 -78.40 -14.65
N LYS A 251 37.97 -78.64 -13.38
CA LYS A 251 39.30 -78.47 -12.72
C LYS A 251 40.12 -77.14 -12.76
N ARG A 252 40.26 -76.56 -11.56
CA ARG A 252 41.51 -76.17 -10.83
C ARG A 252 42.60 -75.26 -11.48
N SER A 253 42.67 -74.04 -10.92
CA SER A 253 43.85 -73.51 -10.17
C SER A 253 45.07 -72.99 -11.01
N PRO A 254 46.02 -72.18 -10.46
CA PRO A 254 46.25 -70.83 -11.01
C PRO A 254 47.73 -70.52 -11.37
N SER A 255 48.03 -69.34 -11.95
CA SER A 255 49.19 -68.46 -11.60
C SER A 255 49.51 -67.33 -12.61
N ALA A 256 49.70 -66.11 -12.07
CA ALA A 256 50.80 -65.15 -12.32
C ALA A 256 51.11 -64.52 -13.72
N SER A 257 50.85 -63.20 -13.79
CA SER A 257 51.75 -62.09 -14.22
C SER A 257 52.41 -62.02 -15.62
N TYR A 258 51.97 -61.01 -16.41
CA TYR A 258 52.73 -59.91 -17.10
C TYR A 258 53.95 -60.20 -18.01
N PRO A 259 54.34 -59.28 -18.95
CA PRO A 259 53.57 -58.30 -19.74
C PRO A 259 54.01 -58.15 -21.24
N ASN A 260 53.39 -57.18 -21.94
CA ASN A 260 53.95 -56.33 -23.02
C ASN A 260 54.07 -56.78 -24.51
N SER A 261 53.19 -56.15 -25.32
CA SER A 261 53.58 -55.23 -26.44
C SER A 261 53.77 -55.85 -27.87
N PRO A 262 53.90 -55.04 -28.96
CA PRO A 262 52.94 -55.03 -30.09
C PRO A 262 53.69 -55.08 -31.46
N PRO A 263 53.38 -54.33 -32.55
CA PRO A 263 52.13 -53.78 -33.13
C PRO A 263 51.91 -54.18 -34.63
N SER A 264 50.86 -53.62 -35.26
CA SER A 264 50.73 -53.22 -36.70
C SER A 264 51.40 -54.07 -37.81
N ASP A 265 50.69 -54.46 -38.87
CA ASP A 265 50.46 -53.48 -39.97
C ASP A 265 49.23 -53.71 -40.90
N THR A 266 48.97 -52.64 -41.65
CA THR A 266 47.87 -52.26 -42.56
C THR A 266 48.06 -52.78 -44.03
N PRO A 267 47.44 -52.25 -45.13
CA PRO A 267 46.11 -51.60 -45.38
C PRO A 267 45.35 -52.07 -46.67
N GLY A 268 44.10 -51.59 -46.84
CA GLY A 268 43.50 -51.21 -48.16
C GLY A 268 42.31 -52.06 -48.67
N HIS A 269 41.30 -51.54 -49.41
CA HIS A 269 40.95 -50.17 -49.82
C HIS A 269 39.51 -50.12 -50.42
N GLY A 270 38.84 -48.95 -50.45
CA GLY A 270 37.75 -48.62 -51.41
C GLY A 270 36.32 -48.56 -50.83
N ARG A 271 35.86 -47.43 -50.28
CA ARG A 271 35.34 -46.18 -50.93
C ARG A 271 33.84 -46.20 -51.29
N SER A 272 33.06 -45.41 -50.55
CA SER A 272 32.15 -44.41 -51.13
C SER A 272 32.03 -43.20 -50.19
N THR A 273 31.76 -42.01 -50.74
CA THR A 273 31.66 -40.71 -50.05
C THR A 273 30.68 -39.81 -50.80
N SER A 274 30.44 -38.60 -50.26
CA SER A 274 30.05 -37.35 -50.99
C SER A 274 28.55 -37.14 -51.28
N LEU A 275 27.99 -35.91 -51.40
CA LEU A 275 28.25 -34.55 -50.82
C LEU A 275 27.17 -33.57 -51.38
N ASN A 276 27.15 -32.32 -50.86
CA ASN A 276 26.87 -31.01 -51.52
C ASN A 276 25.87 -30.13 -50.73
N GLN A 277 26.02 -28.81 -50.44
CA GLN A 277 26.93 -27.68 -50.78
C GLN A 277 26.31 -26.59 -51.71
N PHE A 278 26.27 -25.33 -51.22
CA PHE A 278 26.33 -24.01 -51.93
C PHE A 278 26.71 -22.94 -50.86
N VAL A 279 27.85 -22.20 -50.86
CA VAL A 279 28.29 -20.99 -51.64
C VAL A 279 27.47 -19.71 -51.30
N GLY A 280 27.97 -18.47 -51.10
CA GLY A 280 29.33 -17.84 -51.05
C GLY A 280 29.27 -16.27 -51.19
N MET A 281 30.40 -15.53 -51.04
CA MET A 281 30.63 -14.06 -51.32
C MET A 281 30.06 -12.96 -50.36
N LEU A 282 30.56 -11.69 -50.26
CA LEU A 282 31.92 -11.05 -50.32
C LEU A 282 31.86 -9.52 -49.92
N SER A 283 32.67 -9.09 -48.91
CA SER A 283 33.52 -7.85 -48.80
C SER A 283 32.94 -6.40 -48.99
N PRO A 284 33.70 -5.26 -48.77
CA PRO A 284 35.12 -5.07 -48.37
C PRO A 284 35.50 -3.94 -47.35
N GLN A 285 36.79 -3.96 -46.91
CA GLN A 285 37.75 -2.81 -46.83
C GLN A 285 38.30 -2.28 -45.46
N ALA A 286 39.66 -2.30 -45.37
CA ALA A 286 40.62 -1.41 -44.65
C ALA A 286 41.13 -1.64 -43.17
N GLN A 287 42.48 -1.65 -43.06
CA GLN A 287 43.41 -1.26 -41.94
C GLN A 287 43.39 -2.11 -40.63
N ALA A 288 44.45 -2.84 -40.19
CA ALA A 288 45.87 -2.56 -39.90
C ALA A 288 46.11 -1.78 -38.57
N ALA A 289 47.09 -2.04 -37.68
CA ALA A 289 48.03 -3.15 -37.39
C ALA A 289 48.65 -2.88 -35.98
N GLN A 290 49.25 -3.81 -35.19
CA GLN A 290 50.67 -4.26 -35.21
C GLN A 290 50.92 -5.18 -33.98
N LEU A 291 51.51 -6.40 -34.06
CA LEU A 291 52.95 -6.81 -34.13
C LEU A 291 53.70 -6.80 -32.76
N ASP A 292 54.62 -7.73 -32.40
CA ASP A 292 54.97 -9.07 -32.95
C ASP A 292 55.93 -9.88 -32.00
N ARG A 293 56.00 -11.20 -32.23
CA ARG A 293 57.18 -12.13 -32.19
C ARG A 293 58.19 -12.34 -31.01
N SER A 294 58.32 -13.65 -30.72
CA SER A 294 59.56 -14.50 -30.74
C SER A 294 60.30 -14.89 -29.44
N PRO A 295 60.97 -16.07 -29.40
CA PRO A 295 61.57 -16.66 -28.19
C PRO A 295 63.13 -16.77 -28.18
N SER A 296 63.77 -16.83 -27.00
CA SER A 296 64.98 -17.65 -26.71
C SER A 296 65.52 -17.43 -25.26
N GLY A 297 66.33 -18.38 -24.75
CA GLY A 297 67.47 -18.05 -23.87
C GLY A 297 67.34 -18.24 -22.34
N THR A 298 67.84 -19.36 -21.82
CA THR A 298 68.52 -19.48 -20.51
C THR A 298 69.89 -18.74 -20.54
N PRO A 299 70.58 -18.35 -19.43
CA PRO A 299 70.61 -19.03 -18.10
C PRO A 299 70.74 -18.13 -16.83
N ASP A 300 70.88 -18.75 -15.65
CA ASP A 300 71.34 -18.14 -14.39
C ASP A 300 72.74 -17.50 -14.49
N PRO A 301 73.11 -16.52 -13.63
CA PRO A 301 73.86 -16.87 -12.40
C PRO A 301 73.66 -15.98 -11.14
N PHE A 302 73.88 -16.60 -9.97
CA PHE A 302 74.54 -16.13 -8.72
C PHE A 302 75.01 -14.65 -8.64
N THR A 303 74.97 -13.90 -7.51
CA THR A 303 74.99 -14.23 -6.06
C THR A 303 74.80 -12.94 -5.23
N ALA A 304 74.15 -12.98 -4.05
CA ALA A 304 74.52 -12.17 -2.86
C ALA A 304 73.63 -12.45 -1.61
N THR A 305 74.15 -13.27 -0.68
CA THR A 305 74.10 -13.13 0.80
C THR A 305 72.84 -12.57 1.51
N GLY A 306 72.21 -13.36 2.39
CA GLY A 306 71.18 -12.87 3.32
C GLY A 306 70.62 -13.90 4.33
N GLU A 307 71.44 -14.36 5.28
CA GLU A 307 71.04 -15.07 6.52
C GLU A 307 71.90 -14.50 7.68
N PRO A 308 71.58 -14.64 9.01
CA PRO A 308 70.67 -15.61 9.63
C PRO A 308 69.83 -15.15 10.87
N ARG A 309 68.99 -16.07 11.39
CA ARG A 309 68.73 -16.41 12.83
C ARG A 309 67.96 -15.49 13.81
N ARG A 310 67.16 -16.20 14.64
CA ARG A 310 66.78 -15.95 16.08
C ARG A 310 65.82 -14.79 16.37
N SER A 311 65.02 -14.79 17.45
CA SER A 311 64.45 -15.85 18.34
C SER A 311 63.53 -15.17 19.37
N SER A 312 62.68 -15.95 20.08
CA SER A 312 62.24 -15.71 21.50
C SER A 312 61.42 -14.42 21.81
N SER A 313 60.59 -14.31 22.85
CA SER A 313 60.05 -15.21 23.90
C SER A 313 59.02 -14.44 24.75
N SER A 314 58.49 -15.08 25.82
CA SER A 314 58.30 -14.50 27.17
C SER A 314 57.16 -13.46 27.38
N GLU A 315 56.38 -13.46 28.47
CA GLU A 315 56.49 -14.21 29.74
C GLU A 315 55.26 -14.02 30.68
N ARG A 316 55.17 -14.86 31.74
CA ARG A 316 54.62 -14.58 33.10
C ARG A 316 53.09 -14.42 33.31
N GLU A 317 52.50 -14.69 34.49
CA GLU A 317 52.74 -15.47 35.74
C GLU A 317 51.42 -15.34 36.59
N ALA A 318 51.00 -16.14 37.58
CA ALA A 318 51.43 -17.42 38.18
C ALA A 318 50.29 -18.06 39.05
N ASN A 319 50.56 -19.21 39.69
CA ASN A 319 49.97 -19.77 40.93
C ASN A 319 48.50 -20.31 40.95
N ASP A 320 48.16 -21.40 41.68
CA ASP A 320 48.94 -22.21 42.65
C ASP A 320 48.55 -23.71 42.70
N LEU A 321 49.42 -24.52 43.35
CA LEU A 321 49.40 -26.00 43.51
C LEU A 321 48.90 -26.42 44.95
N PRO A 322 48.98 -27.67 45.51
CA PRO A 322 49.79 -28.87 45.12
C PRO A 322 49.20 -30.31 45.33
N GLY A 323 49.93 -31.35 44.87
CA GLY A 323 49.79 -32.75 45.33
C GLY A 323 50.43 -33.84 44.43
N SER A 324 51.55 -34.46 44.87
CA SER A 324 52.42 -35.44 44.14
C SER A 324 52.07 -36.93 44.45
N PRO A 325 52.88 -38.00 44.10
CA PRO A 325 54.10 -38.11 43.24
C PRO A 325 54.29 -39.40 42.32
N GLU A 326 55.23 -39.30 41.36
CA GLU A 326 56.24 -40.31 40.87
C GLU A 326 55.82 -41.65 40.16
N ASN A 327 56.59 -42.28 39.21
CA ASN A 327 58.04 -42.27 38.89
C ASN A 327 58.41 -42.78 37.44
N LYS A 328 59.43 -42.16 36.79
CA LYS A 328 60.49 -42.68 35.83
C LYS A 328 60.24 -43.18 34.37
N GLU A 329 60.66 -42.32 33.43
CA GLU A 329 61.49 -42.40 32.17
C GLU A 329 62.46 -43.60 31.87
N PRO A 330 63.16 -43.68 30.68
CA PRO A 330 63.05 -42.95 29.38
C PRO A 330 63.31 -43.76 28.04
N ASP A 331 63.27 -43.03 26.90
CA ASP A 331 64.24 -43.04 25.75
C ASP A 331 64.01 -43.76 24.36
N ASN A 332 63.72 -42.92 23.36
CA ASN A 332 64.40 -42.68 22.05
C ASN A 332 64.49 -43.65 20.82
N GLN A 333 64.18 -43.04 19.65
CA GLN A 333 64.77 -43.15 18.29
C GLN A 333 64.36 -44.22 17.24
N SER A 334 64.47 -43.80 15.97
CA SER A 334 63.87 -44.34 14.72
C SER A 334 64.95 -44.55 13.61
N PRO A 335 64.62 -44.69 12.29
CA PRO A 335 63.97 -45.82 11.59
C PRO A 335 64.84 -46.42 10.42
N ALA A 336 64.51 -47.60 9.84
CA ALA A 336 64.90 -47.99 8.46
C ALA A 336 64.25 -49.28 7.88
N ASN A 337 63.87 -49.20 6.60
CA ASN A 337 63.61 -50.18 5.52
C ASN A 337 63.63 -51.74 5.65
N GLU A 338 62.78 -52.32 4.78
CA GLU A 338 62.87 -53.58 4.00
C GLU A 338 62.36 -54.96 4.53
N ASN A 339 61.45 -55.53 3.71
CA ASN A 339 61.25 -56.95 3.35
C ASN A 339 60.70 -58.03 4.34
N ALA A 340 59.39 -58.26 4.19
CA ALA A 340 58.73 -59.56 3.91
C ALA A 340 58.50 -60.68 4.99
N LYS A 341 57.22 -61.12 5.05
CA LYS A 341 56.61 -62.33 5.65
C LYS A 341 56.37 -62.36 7.17
N PRO A 342 55.34 -63.10 7.65
CA PRO A 342 53.97 -63.20 7.14
C PRO A 342 52.91 -62.93 8.25
N LEU A 343 51.63 -62.75 7.87
CA LEU A 343 50.52 -62.58 8.82
C LEU A 343 50.19 -63.87 9.60
N PRO A 344 49.66 -63.76 10.84
CA PRO A 344 49.17 -64.91 11.61
C PRO A 344 47.86 -65.48 11.04
N PRO A 345 47.54 -66.76 11.29
CA PRO A 345 46.33 -67.40 10.77
C PRO A 345 45.05 -66.92 11.49
N LEU A 346 43.96 -66.76 10.74
CA LEU A 346 42.62 -66.53 11.30
C LEU A 346 42.16 -67.72 12.15
N PRO A 347 41.34 -67.49 13.20
CA PRO A 347 40.61 -68.56 13.86
C PRO A 347 39.58 -69.19 12.87
N PRO A 348 39.28 -70.49 12.99
CA PRO A 348 38.34 -71.16 12.09
C PRO A 348 36.90 -70.64 12.32
N PRO A 349 36.09 -70.49 11.26
CA PRO A 349 34.72 -70.00 11.39
C PRO A 349 33.87 -70.99 12.19
N THR A 350 33.35 -70.54 13.33
CA THR A 350 32.28 -71.22 14.05
C THR A 350 31.04 -71.25 13.17
N LYS A 351 30.60 -72.45 12.78
CA LYS A 351 29.34 -72.66 12.07
C LYS A 351 28.14 -72.42 13.00
N GLN A 352 27.87 -71.16 13.33
CA GLN A 352 26.54 -70.73 13.73
C GLN A 352 25.74 -70.49 12.45
N SER A 353 24.55 -71.06 12.38
CA SER A 353 23.63 -70.84 11.28
C SER A 353 22.99 -69.46 11.45
N SER A 354 23.63 -68.42 10.94
CA SER A 354 22.99 -67.11 10.80
C SER A 354 21.70 -67.27 9.99
N LYS A 355 20.63 -66.65 10.47
CA LYS A 355 19.41 -66.50 9.68
C LYS A 355 19.75 -65.67 8.43
N ARG A 356 19.12 -66.01 7.31
CA ARG A 356 19.38 -65.31 6.05
C ARG A 356 18.60 -64.01 6.02
N LEU A 357 19.29 -62.90 5.78
CA LEU A 357 18.69 -61.58 5.57
C LEU A 357 17.60 -61.65 4.49
N GLN A 358 16.45 -61.02 4.75
CA GLN A 358 15.40 -60.88 3.75
C GLN A 358 15.75 -59.73 2.79
N PRO A 359 15.70 -59.94 1.46
CA PRO A 359 15.95 -58.86 0.52
C PRO A 359 14.80 -57.85 0.48
N HIS A 360 15.15 -56.57 0.46
CA HIS A 360 14.22 -55.46 0.32
C HIS A 360 14.47 -54.74 -1.00
N VAL A 361 13.43 -54.62 -1.82
CA VAL A 361 13.44 -53.93 -3.11
C VAL A 361 12.24 -53.00 -3.16
N VAL A 362 12.49 -51.69 -3.18
CA VAL A 362 11.47 -50.66 -3.35
C VAL A 362 11.89 -49.74 -4.50
N SER A 363 10.98 -49.01 -5.14
CA SER A 363 11.31 -48.15 -6.28
C SER A 363 10.75 -46.74 -6.07
N PRO A 364 11.56 -45.79 -5.53
CA PRO A 364 11.08 -44.47 -5.15
C PRO A 364 10.65 -43.63 -6.36
N THR A 365 11.45 -43.63 -7.43
CA THR A 365 11.14 -42.92 -8.68
C THR A 365 10.94 -43.90 -9.84
N PRO A 366 10.36 -43.48 -10.97
CA PRO A 366 10.22 -44.32 -12.16
C PRO A 366 11.54 -44.86 -12.74
N SER A 367 12.67 -44.26 -12.37
CA SER A 367 14.02 -44.55 -12.88
C SER A 367 14.97 -45.17 -11.86
N GLU A 368 14.58 -45.34 -10.59
CA GLU A 368 15.47 -45.78 -9.51
C GLU A 368 14.84 -46.88 -8.63
N PHE A 369 15.71 -47.70 -8.04
CA PHE A 369 15.41 -48.74 -7.05
C PHE A 369 16.23 -48.50 -5.78
N LEU A 370 15.57 -48.58 -4.61
CA LEU A 370 16.21 -48.62 -3.30
C LEU A 370 16.36 -50.08 -2.88
N LEU A 371 17.60 -50.49 -2.62
CA LEU A 371 17.99 -51.84 -2.23
C LEU A 371 18.71 -51.81 -0.88
N VAL A 372 18.45 -52.77 0.01
CA VAL A 372 19.09 -52.82 1.33
C VAL A 372 20.13 -53.94 1.38
N THR A 373 21.34 -53.61 1.80
CA THR A 373 22.44 -54.55 2.08
C THR A 373 22.85 -54.49 3.54
N GLY A 374 23.41 -55.58 4.08
CA GLY A 374 23.84 -55.66 5.47
C GLY A 374 24.80 -56.82 5.72
N THR A 375 25.07 -57.09 6.99
CA THR A 375 25.97 -58.15 7.49
C THR A 375 25.18 -59.23 8.24
N GLU A 376 24.46 -58.82 9.28
CA GLU A 376 23.59 -59.65 10.13
C GLU A 376 22.30 -58.89 10.51
N GLU A 377 21.25 -59.60 10.94
CA GLU A 377 19.95 -59.01 11.33
C GLU A 377 20.10 -57.93 12.44
N ASN A 378 21.14 -58.07 13.26
CA ASN A 378 21.39 -57.23 14.44
C ASN A 378 22.31 -56.03 14.18
N GLU A 379 22.94 -55.94 13.01
CA GLU A 379 23.90 -54.90 12.62
C GLU A 379 23.24 -53.83 11.71
N PRO A 380 23.81 -52.61 11.57
CA PRO A 380 23.24 -51.54 10.74
C PRO A 380 23.09 -51.95 9.27
N GLY A 381 21.92 -51.66 8.69
CA GLY A 381 21.64 -51.86 7.27
C GLY A 381 21.95 -50.60 6.44
N VAL A 382 22.40 -50.79 5.20
CA VAL A 382 22.68 -49.70 4.26
C VAL A 382 21.74 -49.78 3.06
N GLY A 383 20.97 -48.72 2.84
CA GLY A 383 20.17 -48.51 1.64
C GLY A 383 20.99 -47.87 0.52
N MET A 384 20.94 -48.45 -0.67
CA MET A 384 21.62 -47.98 -1.87
C MET A 384 20.60 -47.71 -2.99
N PHE A 385 20.73 -46.57 -3.66
CA PHE A 385 19.91 -46.21 -4.82
C PHE A 385 20.61 -46.63 -6.10
N VAL A 386 19.94 -47.46 -6.90
CA VAL A 386 20.43 -47.98 -8.18
C VAL A 386 19.47 -47.56 -9.29
N ASP A 387 19.97 -47.08 -10.42
CA ASP A 387 19.13 -46.75 -11.57
C ASP A 387 18.66 -47.97 -12.39
N MET A 388 18.06 -47.70 -13.54
CA MET A 388 17.63 -48.72 -14.50
C MET A 388 18.78 -49.43 -15.23
N ASP A 389 19.98 -48.84 -15.26
CA ASP A 389 21.15 -49.38 -15.95
C ASP A 389 22.07 -50.19 -15.01
N GLY A 390 21.93 -49.99 -13.69
CA GLY A 390 22.65 -50.70 -12.64
C GLY A 390 23.70 -49.85 -11.90
N GLU A 391 23.76 -48.54 -12.15
CA GLU A 391 24.70 -47.62 -11.51
C GLU A 391 24.12 -47.01 -10.23
N VAL A 392 25.00 -46.65 -9.29
CA VAL A 392 24.62 -46.05 -7.99
C VAL A 392 24.60 -44.52 -8.12
N VAL A 393 23.40 -43.93 -8.15
CA VAL A 393 23.22 -42.52 -8.54
C VAL A 393 23.21 -41.55 -7.35
N ARG A 394 22.93 -42.02 -6.13
CA ARG A 394 22.77 -41.16 -4.93
C ARG A 394 23.58 -41.64 -3.73
N GLY A 395 23.64 -40.80 -2.69
CA GLY A 395 24.18 -41.16 -1.37
C GLY A 395 23.40 -42.30 -0.70
N THR A 396 24.05 -42.98 0.24
CA THR A 396 23.47 -44.14 0.95
C THR A 396 22.65 -43.74 2.18
N ILE A 397 21.61 -44.52 2.46
CA ILE A 397 20.80 -44.41 3.69
C ILE A 397 21.34 -45.35 4.76
N ASN A 398 21.56 -44.84 5.97
CA ASN A 398 22.03 -45.62 7.12
C ASN A 398 20.84 -45.96 8.04
N PHE A 399 20.37 -47.21 8.04
CA PHE A 399 19.40 -47.71 9.01
C PHE A 399 20.12 -48.12 10.31
N HIS A 400 19.48 -47.93 11.48
CA HIS A 400 20.14 -48.27 12.75
C HIS A 400 20.44 -49.78 12.90
N ARG A 401 19.57 -50.64 12.34
CA ARG A 401 19.79 -52.09 12.18
C ARG A 401 19.22 -52.54 10.83
N PHE A 402 19.45 -53.78 10.43
CA PHE A 402 18.85 -54.33 9.22
C PHE A 402 17.30 -54.36 9.36
N PRO A 403 16.56 -53.68 8.48
CA PRO A 403 15.12 -53.50 8.65
C PRO A 403 14.33 -54.80 8.39
N LYS A 404 13.20 -54.96 9.10
CA LYS A 404 12.26 -56.08 8.86
C LYS A 404 11.32 -55.84 7.69
N SER A 405 10.96 -54.59 7.45
CA SER A 405 10.20 -54.14 6.28
C SER A 405 10.62 -52.71 5.97
N VAL A 406 10.65 -52.36 4.68
CA VAL A 406 10.89 -50.99 4.19
C VAL A 406 9.77 -50.64 3.23
N VAL A 407 9.13 -49.50 3.46
CA VAL A 407 8.10 -48.93 2.58
C VAL A 407 8.49 -47.48 2.29
N MET A 408 8.24 -47.05 1.05
CA MET A 408 8.33 -45.64 0.67
C MET A 408 6.93 -45.02 0.77
N ASP A 409 6.84 -43.86 1.41
CA ASP A 409 5.67 -43.00 1.29
C ASP A 409 5.97 -41.95 0.21
N SER A 410 5.47 -42.24 -1.00
CA SER A 410 5.41 -41.26 -2.10
C SER A 410 4.01 -40.70 -2.12
N ASN A 411 3.84 -39.46 -1.62
CA ASN A 411 2.56 -38.81 -1.39
C ASN A 411 1.85 -38.44 -2.71
N GLN A 412 1.32 -39.44 -3.42
CA GLN A 412 0.80 -39.34 -4.79
C GLN A 412 -0.71 -39.02 -4.85
N ASP A 413 -1.45 -39.13 -3.74
CA ASP A 413 -2.92 -39.09 -3.74
C ASP A 413 -3.52 -37.68 -3.57
N ASP A 414 -2.77 -36.71 -3.04
CA ASP A 414 -3.24 -35.31 -2.83
C ASP A 414 -3.09 -34.40 -4.08
N GLN A 415 -3.26 -34.95 -5.29
CA GLN A 415 -3.08 -34.25 -6.57
C GLN A 415 -4.23 -33.32 -6.98
N ILE A 416 -4.53 -32.31 -6.17
CA ILE A 416 -5.39 -31.17 -6.59
C ILE A 416 -4.55 -29.93 -6.96
N PHE A 417 -3.34 -29.79 -6.41
CA PHE A 417 -2.43 -28.68 -6.71
C PHE A 417 -1.12 -29.18 -7.35
N GLN A 418 -1.00 -29.04 -8.67
CA GLN A 418 0.26 -29.31 -9.39
C GLN A 418 1.28 -28.20 -9.14
N THR A 419 2.05 -28.30 -8.06
CA THR A 419 3.31 -27.54 -7.88
C THR A 419 4.50 -28.35 -8.42
N SER A 420 5.53 -27.64 -8.88
CA SER A 420 6.73 -28.20 -9.52
C SER A 420 7.43 -29.32 -8.73
N ASP A 421 7.94 -30.33 -9.44
CA ASP A 421 8.51 -31.58 -8.90
C ASP A 421 9.60 -31.44 -7.81
N ASP A 422 10.28 -30.29 -7.69
CA ASP A 422 11.37 -30.03 -6.72
C ASP A 422 10.95 -30.06 -5.22
N THR A 423 9.67 -30.29 -4.92
CA THR A 423 9.08 -30.07 -3.58
C THR A 423 8.32 -31.24 -2.96
N LYS A 424 8.33 -32.43 -3.59
CA LYS A 424 7.78 -33.65 -2.98
C LYS A 424 8.61 -34.04 -1.75
N GLU A 425 7.98 -34.06 -0.58
CA GLU A 425 8.58 -34.54 0.67
C GLU A 425 8.26 -36.02 0.83
N GLU A 426 9.14 -36.85 0.28
CA GLU A 426 9.02 -38.30 0.31
C GLU A 426 9.84 -38.89 1.47
N PHE A 427 9.30 -39.92 2.12
CA PHE A 427 9.88 -40.52 3.31
C PHE A 427 10.10 -42.02 3.13
N VAL A 428 11.19 -42.50 3.73
CA VAL A 428 11.50 -43.94 3.89
C VAL A 428 11.03 -44.33 5.29
N LEU A 429 10.23 -45.38 5.36
CA LEU A 429 9.66 -45.92 6.59
C LEU A 429 10.17 -47.34 6.79
N ALA A 430 10.93 -47.56 7.87
CA ALA A 430 11.58 -48.84 8.15
C ALA A 430 11.17 -49.38 9.52
N ILE A 431 10.71 -50.64 9.58
CA ILE A 431 10.50 -51.35 10.85
C ILE A 431 11.83 -51.88 11.35
N ILE A 432 12.22 -51.50 12.57
CA ILE A 432 13.45 -51.92 13.23
C ILE A 432 13.14 -52.49 14.62
N GLU A 433 13.88 -53.51 15.03
CA GLU A 433 13.84 -54.08 16.38
C GLU A 433 15.07 -53.66 17.19
N ASP A 434 14.84 -52.85 18.20
CA ASP A 434 15.84 -52.33 19.12
C ASP A 434 15.76 -53.10 20.46
N GLU A 435 16.86 -53.19 21.21
CA GLU A 435 16.89 -53.84 22.52
C GLU A 435 17.25 -52.84 23.62
N GLU A 436 16.22 -52.15 24.12
CA GLU A 436 16.34 -51.17 25.20
C GLU A 436 15.91 -51.80 26.54
N ASP A 437 16.74 -51.63 27.58
CA ASP A 437 16.58 -52.26 28.90
C ASP A 437 16.41 -53.81 28.87
N GLY A 438 16.97 -54.47 27.85
CA GLY A 438 16.87 -55.92 27.68
C GLY A 438 15.47 -56.42 27.29
N LYS A 439 14.60 -55.54 26.81
CA LYS A 439 13.33 -55.89 26.17
C LYS A 439 13.39 -55.53 24.68
N PRO A 440 13.01 -56.42 23.76
CA PRO A 440 12.87 -56.06 22.36
C PRO A 440 11.73 -55.04 22.20
N ARG A 441 12.04 -53.87 21.61
CA ARG A 441 11.07 -52.86 21.21
C ARG A 441 11.07 -52.76 19.69
N THR A 442 9.88 -52.79 19.09
CA THR A 442 9.74 -52.50 17.66
C THR A 442 9.48 -51.01 17.46
N ARG A 443 10.30 -50.35 16.65
CA ARG A 443 10.23 -48.91 16.34
C ARG A 443 10.10 -48.72 14.83
N LEU A 444 9.41 -47.64 14.45
CA LEU A 444 9.36 -47.17 13.07
C LEU A 444 10.42 -46.06 12.91
N GLU A 445 11.48 -46.34 12.17
CA GLU A 445 12.49 -45.34 11.79
C GLU A 445 11.97 -44.58 10.57
N ILE A 446 11.91 -43.25 10.68
CA ILE A 446 11.40 -42.34 9.65
C ILE A 446 12.56 -41.48 9.15
N GLN A 447 12.92 -41.61 7.87
CA GLN A 447 13.99 -40.82 7.26
C GLN A 447 13.51 -40.12 5.97
N ARG A 448 14.02 -38.92 5.71
CA ARG A 448 13.92 -38.28 4.39
C ARG A 448 15.08 -38.75 3.52
N TRP A 449 14.80 -39.05 2.25
CA TRP A 449 15.79 -39.68 1.36
C TRP A 449 16.59 -38.71 0.47
N TYR A 450 16.32 -37.40 0.62
CA TYR A 450 17.03 -36.31 -0.08
C TYR A 450 17.99 -35.53 0.83
N ASP A 451 17.97 -35.75 2.15
CA ASP A 451 18.79 -35.00 3.11
C ASP A 451 20.22 -35.57 3.18
N ASP A 452 21.22 -34.75 3.52
CA ASP A 452 22.60 -35.22 3.64
C ASP A 452 22.73 -36.26 4.79
N PRO A 453 23.50 -37.35 4.63
CA PRO A 453 23.57 -38.41 5.64
C PRO A 453 24.07 -37.91 7.02
N ALA A 454 24.89 -36.85 7.04
CA ALA A 454 25.35 -36.20 8.27
C ALA A 454 24.27 -35.32 8.94
N GLU A 455 23.23 -34.90 8.23
CA GLU A 455 22.04 -34.24 8.80
C GLU A 455 21.01 -35.27 9.27
N ILE A 456 20.83 -36.35 8.52
CA ILE A 456 19.96 -37.48 8.90
C ILE A 456 20.38 -38.09 10.24
N GLU A 457 21.69 -38.35 10.47
CA GLU A 457 22.17 -38.91 11.73
C GLU A 457 21.92 -37.99 12.95
N ARG A 458 21.75 -36.68 12.76
CA ARG A 458 21.40 -35.73 13.83
C ARG A 458 19.90 -35.68 14.11
N ASN A 459 19.07 -35.98 13.11
CA ASN A 459 17.61 -35.77 13.12
C ASN A 459 16.83 -37.07 12.84
N LYS A 460 17.29 -38.22 13.35
CA LYS A 460 16.55 -39.48 13.22
C LYS A 460 15.23 -39.43 14.00
N ASN A 461 14.12 -39.45 13.27
CA ASN A 461 12.78 -39.46 13.86
C ASN A 461 12.31 -40.90 14.11
N TRP A 462 11.87 -41.15 15.34
CA TRP A 462 11.41 -42.45 15.81
C TRP A 462 9.95 -42.36 16.22
N LEU A 463 9.15 -43.34 15.80
CA LEU A 463 7.78 -43.53 16.27
C LEU A 463 7.71 -44.89 16.96
N GLU A 464 7.41 -44.89 18.26
CA GLU A 464 7.26 -46.13 19.03
C GLU A 464 5.96 -46.83 18.65
N ILE A 465 6.04 -48.13 18.38
CA ILE A 465 4.88 -48.95 18.04
C ILE A 465 4.29 -49.48 19.35
N PRO A 466 2.99 -49.27 19.63
CA PRO A 466 2.34 -49.83 20.81
C PRO A 466 2.49 -51.36 20.84
N SER A 467 3.12 -51.88 21.89
CA SER A 467 3.23 -53.32 22.10
C SER A 467 1.98 -53.86 22.82
N PRO A 468 1.43 -55.02 22.40
CA PRO A 468 0.40 -55.69 23.17
C PRO A 468 0.96 -56.12 24.54
N ALA A 469 0.11 -56.08 25.57
CA ALA A 469 0.54 -56.16 26.97
C ALA A 469 1.05 -57.55 27.45
N GLU A 470 1.23 -58.51 26.54
CA GLU A 470 1.65 -59.89 26.85
C GLU A 470 2.93 -60.29 26.11
N SER A 471 3.79 -61.03 26.80
CA SER A 471 5.23 -61.21 26.54
C SER A 471 5.61 -62.10 25.34
N GLN A 472 4.88 -62.02 24.23
CA GLN A 472 5.16 -62.78 23.01
C GLN A 472 5.62 -61.85 21.87
N TYR A 473 6.46 -62.36 20.98
CA TYR A 473 6.97 -61.62 19.82
C TYR A 473 5.80 -61.27 18.88
N ALA A 474 5.22 -60.08 19.05
CA ALA A 474 4.18 -59.58 18.17
C ALA A 474 4.75 -59.44 16.75
N GLN A 475 4.23 -60.20 15.80
CA GLN A 475 4.63 -60.05 14.41
C GLN A 475 4.11 -58.70 13.89
N VAL A 476 5.04 -57.76 13.69
CA VAL A 476 4.77 -56.45 13.11
C VAL A 476 4.98 -56.48 11.61
N GLY A 477 4.07 -55.86 10.86
CA GLY A 477 4.23 -55.62 9.44
C GLY A 477 3.80 -54.22 9.04
N LEU A 478 4.39 -53.69 7.97
CA LEU A 478 4.08 -52.41 7.35
C LEU A 478 3.95 -52.65 5.84
N ARG A 479 2.89 -52.10 5.23
CA ARG A 479 2.59 -52.28 3.81
C ARG A 479 1.85 -51.07 3.24
N HIS A 480 2.21 -50.72 2.00
CA HIS A 480 1.38 -49.87 1.15
C HIS A 480 0.24 -50.70 0.55
N THR A 481 -1.00 -50.25 0.75
CA THR A 481 -2.22 -50.86 0.24
C THR A 481 -2.64 -50.23 -1.08
N LEU A 482 -3.50 -50.90 -1.85
CA LEU A 482 -3.87 -50.44 -3.20
C LEU A 482 -4.86 -49.25 -3.19
N SER A 483 -5.73 -49.16 -2.19
CA SER A 483 -6.55 -47.96 -1.97
C SER A 483 -6.10 -47.23 -0.72
N ALA A 484 -6.11 -45.90 -0.76
CA ALA A 484 -5.97 -45.12 0.47
C ALA A 484 -7.19 -45.30 1.37
N SER A 485 -6.96 -45.25 2.68
CA SER A 485 -8.02 -45.23 3.68
C SER A 485 -8.27 -43.78 4.14
N HIS A 486 -9.53 -43.35 4.12
CA HIS A 486 -9.91 -42.01 4.55
C HIS A 486 -10.02 -41.93 6.08
N PHE A 487 -9.47 -40.86 6.65
CA PHE A 487 -9.57 -40.55 8.07
C PHE A 487 -9.84 -39.05 8.26
N GLU A 488 -10.50 -38.67 9.35
CA GLU A 488 -10.77 -37.27 9.69
C GLU A 488 -10.06 -36.89 10.99
N LEU A 489 -9.13 -35.92 10.90
CA LEU A 489 -8.50 -35.32 12.07
C LEU A 489 -9.39 -34.25 12.67
N ASN A 490 -10.27 -34.68 13.59
CA ASN A 490 -11.11 -33.82 14.43
C ASN A 490 -10.41 -32.56 14.98
N PRO A 491 -9.12 -32.57 15.41
CA PRO A 491 -8.47 -31.35 15.90
C PRO A 491 -8.42 -30.21 14.86
N ILE A 492 -8.24 -30.52 13.57
CA ILE A 492 -8.18 -29.50 12.51
C ILE A 492 -9.53 -28.83 12.35
N GLY A 493 -10.60 -29.63 12.27
CA GLY A 493 -11.98 -29.12 12.23
C GLY A 493 -12.32 -28.28 13.46
N GLN A 494 -11.90 -28.70 14.65
CA GLN A 494 -12.14 -27.97 15.91
C GLN A 494 -11.31 -26.68 16.07
N LEU A 495 -10.18 -26.55 15.39
CA LEU A 495 -9.34 -25.34 15.44
C LEU A 495 -9.74 -24.33 14.37
N LEU A 496 -9.93 -24.80 13.12
CA LEU A 496 -10.16 -23.95 11.95
C LEU A 496 -11.62 -23.62 11.68
N ARG A 497 -12.59 -24.32 12.30
CA ARG A 497 -14.01 -23.92 12.20
C ARG A 497 -14.18 -22.46 12.62
N MET A 498 -14.81 -21.67 11.76
CA MET A 498 -15.23 -20.32 12.12
C MET A 498 -16.41 -20.42 13.08
N ILE A 499 -16.32 -19.70 14.19
CA ILE A 499 -17.39 -19.53 15.17
C ILE A 499 -17.63 -18.04 15.42
N ARG A 500 -18.85 -17.68 15.80
CA ARG A 500 -19.16 -16.33 16.26
C ARG A 500 -18.48 -16.07 17.61
N LEU A 501 -17.68 -15.01 17.69
CA LEU A 501 -17.06 -14.55 18.94
C LEU A 501 -18.13 -14.05 19.92
N LYS A 502 -18.10 -14.57 21.16
CA LYS A 502 -18.95 -14.11 22.26
C LYS A 502 -18.42 -12.81 22.86
N THR A 503 -18.56 -11.71 22.11
CA THR A 503 -18.21 -10.38 22.60
C THR A 503 -19.05 -9.99 23.82
N PRO A 504 -18.49 -9.29 24.83
CA PRO A 504 -19.32 -8.59 25.81
C PRO A 504 -20.26 -7.61 25.11
N LEU A 505 -21.41 -7.30 25.73
CA LEU A 505 -22.56 -6.56 25.17
C LEU A 505 -22.18 -5.22 24.51
N LEU A 506 -21.75 -5.26 23.25
CA LEU A 506 -21.56 -4.10 22.39
C LEU A 506 -22.94 -3.64 21.88
N PRO A 507 -23.21 -2.33 21.84
CA PRO A 507 -24.45 -1.83 21.26
C PRO A 507 -24.52 -2.23 19.77
N PRO A 508 -25.66 -2.74 19.29
CA PRO A 508 -25.80 -3.12 17.89
C PRO A 508 -25.58 -1.90 16.99
N HIS A 509 -24.92 -2.08 15.86
CA HIS A 509 -24.73 -1.00 14.89
C HIS A 509 -26.09 -0.61 14.31
N VAL A 510 -26.70 0.44 14.87
CA VAL A 510 -27.83 1.11 14.25
C VAL A 510 -27.28 1.84 13.02
N THR A 511 -27.57 1.33 11.84
CA THR A 511 -27.39 2.10 10.61
C THR A 511 -28.40 3.23 10.62
N VAL A 512 -27.93 4.47 10.76
CA VAL A 512 -28.76 5.65 10.50
C VAL A 512 -28.91 5.76 9.00
N ALA A 513 -29.77 4.92 8.44
CA ALA A 513 -30.07 4.95 7.02
C ALA A 513 -30.72 6.29 6.69
N ASP A 514 -30.13 7.04 5.76
CA ASP A 514 -30.80 8.18 5.15
C ASP A 514 -32.14 7.69 4.58
N SER A 515 -33.24 8.30 5.03
CA SER A 515 -34.62 7.95 4.67
C SER A 515 -34.84 7.74 3.18
N ARG A 516 -34.10 8.47 2.33
CA ARG A 516 -34.17 8.35 0.88
C ARG A 516 -33.49 7.07 0.37
N THR A 517 -32.37 6.70 0.98
CA THR A 517 -31.60 5.49 0.67
C THR A 517 -32.32 4.25 1.19
N GLN A 518 -32.92 4.33 2.39
CA GLN A 518 -33.76 3.26 2.94
C GLN A 518 -34.99 3.01 2.05
N ALA A 519 -35.69 4.05 1.59
CA ALA A 519 -36.77 3.92 0.62
C ALA A 519 -36.32 3.32 -0.73
N SER A 520 -35.07 3.55 -1.13
CA SER A 520 -34.49 3.00 -2.36
C SER A 520 -34.10 1.53 -2.20
N ILE A 521 -33.54 1.15 -1.06
CA ILE A 521 -33.24 -0.25 -0.71
C ILE A 521 -34.54 -1.03 -0.54
N GLU A 522 -35.56 -0.48 0.12
CA GLU A 522 -36.89 -1.09 0.20
C GLU A 522 -37.55 -1.23 -1.18
N HIS A 523 -37.31 -0.32 -2.13
CA HIS A 523 -37.82 -0.45 -3.49
C HIS A 523 -37.12 -1.60 -4.22
N VAL A 524 -35.79 -1.66 -4.16
CA VAL A 524 -35.00 -2.74 -4.78
C VAL A 524 -35.28 -4.10 -4.13
N GLN A 525 -35.50 -4.15 -2.81
CA GLN A 525 -35.94 -5.36 -2.12
C GLN A 525 -37.35 -5.76 -2.55
N LYS A 526 -38.31 -4.83 -2.67
CA LYS A 526 -39.66 -5.13 -3.20
C LYS A 526 -39.63 -5.56 -4.67
N GLU A 527 -38.72 -5.04 -5.49
CA GLU A 527 -38.49 -5.51 -6.86
C GLU A 527 -37.88 -6.93 -6.88
N ASN A 528 -36.87 -7.20 -6.06
CA ASN A 528 -36.27 -8.54 -5.95
C ASN A 528 -37.30 -9.56 -5.43
N ASP A 529 -38.06 -9.22 -4.38
CA ASP A 529 -39.15 -10.05 -3.84
C ASP A 529 -40.22 -10.34 -4.92
N LEU A 530 -40.48 -9.38 -5.82
CA LEU A 530 -41.38 -9.56 -6.97
C LEU A 530 -40.78 -10.53 -8.01
N PHE A 531 -39.47 -10.46 -8.29
CA PHE A 531 -38.79 -11.36 -9.23
C PHE A 531 -38.57 -12.78 -8.70
N GLU A 532 -38.30 -12.96 -7.40
CA GLU A 532 -38.09 -14.27 -6.77
C GLU A 532 -39.41 -15.03 -6.48
N SER A 533 -40.56 -14.37 -6.59
CA SER A 533 -41.88 -14.92 -6.22
C SER A 533 -42.42 -16.10 -7.07
N THR A 534 -41.60 -16.71 -7.94
CA THR A 534 -42.03 -17.78 -8.86
C THR A 534 -41.66 -19.20 -8.39
N ASP A 535 -40.68 -19.38 -7.49
CA ASP A 535 -40.27 -20.70 -7.01
C ASP A 535 -40.78 -21.04 -5.60
N VAL A 536 -41.35 -22.24 -5.46
CA VAL A 536 -42.18 -22.62 -4.31
C VAL A 536 -41.37 -23.33 -3.23
N SER A 537 -40.98 -22.61 -2.16
CA SER A 537 -41.35 -23.02 -0.79
C SER A 537 -41.05 -21.96 0.30
N GLY A 538 -42.10 -21.59 1.05
CA GLY A 538 -42.00 -21.33 2.48
C GLY A 538 -41.10 -20.20 3.01
N SER A 539 -41.32 -18.94 2.59
CA SER A 539 -40.72 -17.76 3.23
C SER A 539 -41.24 -17.54 4.67
N LYS A 540 -40.73 -18.31 5.64
CA LYS A 540 -40.73 -17.85 7.03
C LYS A 540 -39.73 -16.71 7.13
N LYS A 541 -40.08 -15.65 7.86
CA LYS A 541 -39.06 -14.76 8.45
C LYS A 541 -38.21 -15.64 9.35
N SER A 542 -37.00 -16.00 8.91
CA SER A 542 -36.06 -16.73 9.74
C SER A 542 -35.54 -15.78 10.81
N ASP A 543 -35.76 -16.12 12.08
CA ASP A 543 -35.14 -15.39 13.19
C ASP A 543 -33.62 -15.40 13.00
N ALA A 544 -32.92 -14.34 13.43
CA ALA A 544 -31.47 -14.21 13.26
C ALA A 544 -30.71 -15.44 13.81
N GLN A 545 -31.23 -16.06 14.88
CA GLN A 545 -30.71 -17.30 15.46
C GLN A 545 -30.79 -18.53 14.52
N THR A 546 -31.76 -18.55 13.60
CA THR A 546 -31.87 -19.63 12.59
C THR A 546 -30.83 -19.47 11.48
N GLN A 547 -30.53 -18.23 11.08
CA GLN A 547 -29.47 -17.93 10.11
C GLN A 547 -28.08 -18.17 10.69
N GLU A 548 -27.88 -17.80 11.96
CA GLU A 548 -26.67 -18.11 12.73
C GLU A 548 -26.45 -19.62 12.83
N ALA A 549 -27.45 -20.38 13.29
CA ALA A 549 -27.36 -21.84 13.39
C ALA A 549 -27.11 -22.54 12.03
N GLN A 550 -27.64 -21.98 10.94
CA GLN A 550 -27.37 -22.51 9.60
C GLN A 550 -25.92 -22.23 9.16
N ARG A 551 -25.42 -21.00 9.34
CA ARG A 551 -24.01 -20.68 9.05
C ARG A 551 -23.06 -21.52 9.92
N ASP A 552 -23.37 -21.70 11.20
CA ASP A 552 -22.62 -22.57 12.11
C ASP A 552 -22.55 -24.03 11.62
N ALA A 553 -23.58 -24.53 10.93
CA ALA A 553 -23.59 -25.87 10.35
C ALA A 553 -22.84 -25.95 9.01
N GLU A 554 -22.86 -24.88 8.21
CA GLU A 554 -22.10 -24.76 6.95
C GLU A 554 -20.58 -24.64 7.24
N GLU A 555 -20.19 -23.76 8.16
CA GLU A 555 -18.80 -23.59 8.64
C GLU A 555 -18.29 -24.86 9.33
N ALA A 556 -19.16 -25.60 10.05
CA ALA A 556 -18.81 -26.92 10.56
C ALA A 556 -18.48 -27.88 9.41
N LYS A 557 -19.38 -28.07 8.44
CA LYS A 557 -19.17 -28.99 7.31
C LYS A 557 -17.92 -28.65 6.48
N PHE A 558 -17.65 -27.36 6.28
CA PHE A 558 -16.42 -26.91 5.65
C PHE A 558 -15.18 -27.32 6.46
N ALA A 559 -15.17 -27.07 7.76
CA ALA A 559 -14.06 -27.43 8.64
C ALA A 559 -13.83 -28.96 8.77
N HIS A 560 -14.88 -29.79 8.71
CA HIS A 560 -14.76 -31.26 8.60
C HIS A 560 -14.09 -31.65 7.27
N GLY A 561 -14.39 -30.93 6.18
CA GLY A 561 -13.69 -31.09 4.89
C GLY A 561 -12.18 -30.89 4.98
N LEU A 562 -11.72 -29.86 5.69
CA LEU A 562 -10.30 -29.55 5.88
C LEU A 562 -9.54 -30.58 6.74
N GLY A 563 -10.25 -31.38 7.54
CA GLY A 563 -9.68 -32.42 8.40
C GLY A 563 -9.49 -33.78 7.72
N LYS A 564 -9.96 -33.96 6.47
CA LYS A 564 -9.89 -35.23 5.75
C LYS A 564 -8.49 -35.50 5.22
N ILE A 565 -7.97 -36.68 5.56
CA ILE A 565 -6.66 -37.17 5.14
C ILE A 565 -6.81 -38.56 4.55
N GLN A 566 -5.98 -38.86 3.57
CA GLN A 566 -5.87 -40.18 2.96
C GLN A 566 -4.55 -40.81 3.37
N SER A 567 -4.53 -42.13 3.60
CA SER A 567 -3.28 -42.88 3.71
C SER A 567 -3.44 -44.29 3.16
N GLY A 568 -2.56 -44.63 2.21
CA GLY A 568 -2.35 -45.99 1.72
C GLY A 568 -1.48 -46.85 2.65
N LEU A 569 -0.92 -46.31 3.74
CA LEU A 569 0.00 -47.05 4.60
C LEU A 569 -0.72 -47.67 5.82
N VAL A 570 -0.66 -49.01 5.86
CA VAL A 570 -1.21 -49.82 6.94
C VAL A 570 -0.09 -50.57 7.65
N MET A 571 -0.11 -50.48 8.97
CA MET A 571 0.77 -51.22 9.87
C MET A 571 -0.07 -52.14 10.77
N TRP A 572 0.45 -53.30 11.16
CA TRP A 572 -0.21 -54.17 12.12
C TRP A 572 0.77 -54.68 13.17
N SER A 573 0.26 -54.93 14.38
CA SER A 573 1.00 -55.49 15.51
C SER A 573 0.06 -56.41 16.28
N GLY A 574 0.35 -57.72 16.27
CA GLY A 574 -0.52 -58.72 16.90
C GLY A 574 -1.92 -58.76 16.26
N SER A 575 -2.95 -58.44 17.06
CA SER A 575 -4.36 -58.36 16.65
C SER A 575 -4.83 -56.96 16.25
N GLN A 576 -3.97 -55.94 16.30
CA GLN A 576 -4.34 -54.55 16.04
C GLN A 576 -3.77 -54.07 14.70
N ILE A 577 -4.62 -53.35 13.95
CA ILE A 577 -4.25 -52.72 12.68
C ILE A 577 -4.32 -51.20 12.85
N TRP A 578 -3.29 -50.51 12.36
CA TRP A 578 -3.06 -49.07 12.46
C TRP A 578 -2.94 -48.45 11.06
N ARG A 579 -3.49 -47.25 10.89
CA ARG A 579 -3.15 -46.34 9.79
C ARG A 579 -1.89 -45.58 10.18
N VAL A 580 -0.93 -45.48 9.27
CA VAL A 580 0.22 -44.59 9.41
C VAL A 580 -0.12 -43.30 8.68
N LEU A 581 -0.36 -42.21 9.43
CA LEU A 581 -0.80 -40.93 8.88
C LEU A 581 0.34 -39.92 8.97
N GLN A 582 0.58 -39.15 7.90
CA GLN A 582 1.45 -37.98 7.99
C GLN A 582 0.79 -36.94 8.92
N ASN A 583 1.57 -36.40 9.86
CA ASN A 583 1.09 -35.43 10.84
C ASN A 583 1.00 -34.03 10.19
N PRO A 584 -0.19 -33.43 10.04
CA PRO A 584 -0.32 -32.15 9.33
C PRO A 584 0.44 -31.03 10.01
N LEU A 585 1.09 -30.19 9.21
CA LEU A 585 1.92 -29.07 9.67
C LEU A 585 1.19 -28.19 10.70
N ILE A 586 -0.11 -27.97 10.52
CA ILE A 586 -0.97 -27.16 11.39
C ILE A 586 -0.99 -27.68 12.83
N ILE A 587 -1.06 -29.01 13.03
CA ILE A 587 -1.09 -29.63 14.36
C ILE A 587 0.29 -29.51 15.02
N GLN A 588 1.37 -29.69 14.26
CA GLN A 588 2.74 -29.50 14.77
C GLN A 588 2.99 -28.05 15.22
N LEU A 589 2.49 -27.08 14.44
CA LEU A 589 2.58 -25.66 14.76
C LEU A 589 1.66 -25.24 15.93
N GLU A 590 0.48 -25.86 16.06
CA GLU A 590 -0.42 -25.65 17.19
C GLU A 590 0.17 -26.18 18.50
N ASP A 591 0.74 -27.40 18.49
CA ASP A 591 1.37 -28.04 19.64
C ASP A 591 2.64 -27.27 20.10
N THR A 592 3.45 -26.77 19.16
CA THR A 592 4.59 -25.92 19.50
C THR A 592 4.17 -24.56 20.06
N LEU A 593 3.11 -23.91 19.53
CA LEU A 593 2.52 -22.72 20.15
C LEU A 593 1.93 -23.00 21.54
N GLN A 594 1.31 -24.17 21.76
CA GLN A 594 0.75 -24.55 23.04
C GLN A 594 1.85 -24.85 24.07
N LYS A 595 2.95 -25.50 23.67
CA LYS A 595 4.14 -25.71 24.51
C LYS A 595 4.84 -24.40 24.91
N ALA A 596 4.81 -23.38 24.07
CA ALA A 596 5.34 -22.05 24.38
C ALA A 596 4.48 -21.26 25.38
N GLN A 597 3.26 -21.72 25.70
CA GLN A 597 2.36 -21.11 26.67
C GLN A 597 2.40 -21.88 27.99
N GLU A 598 3.19 -21.40 28.95
CA GLU A 598 3.24 -21.98 30.29
C GLU A 598 2.10 -21.41 31.16
N THR A 599 1.32 -22.31 31.77
CA THR A 599 0.42 -21.98 32.88
C THR A 599 1.08 -22.45 34.19
N PRO A 600 1.68 -21.56 35.00
CA PRO A 600 2.27 -21.96 36.27
C PRO A 600 1.17 -22.46 37.21
N ASP A 601 1.36 -23.64 37.80
CA ASP A 601 0.40 -24.26 38.73
C ASP A 601 0.02 -23.29 39.86
N GLY A 602 -1.24 -22.82 39.83
CA GLY A 602 -1.81 -21.95 40.86
C GLY A 602 -1.80 -20.44 40.58
N SER A 603 -1.44 -19.99 39.38
CA SER A 603 -1.60 -18.58 38.96
C SER A 603 -2.52 -18.42 37.76
N GLU A 604 -3.38 -17.40 37.77
CA GLU A 604 -4.32 -17.08 36.67
C GLU A 604 -3.65 -16.39 35.46
N HIS A 605 -2.33 -16.19 35.52
CA HIS A 605 -1.54 -15.53 34.49
C HIS A 605 -0.77 -16.55 33.65
N THR A 606 -1.07 -16.57 32.35
CA THR A 606 -0.32 -17.35 31.35
C THR A 606 1.00 -16.64 31.01
N VAL A 607 2.12 -17.34 31.14
CA VAL A 607 3.45 -16.83 30.80
C VAL A 607 3.82 -17.34 29.40
N LEU A 608 4.24 -16.44 28.51
CA LEU A 608 4.57 -16.77 27.12
C LEU A 608 6.08 -16.82 26.89
N GLN A 609 6.60 -17.94 26.38
CA GLN A 609 7.96 -18.03 25.86
C GLN A 609 8.06 -17.30 24.50
N ARG A 610 8.24 -15.97 24.55
CA ARG A 610 8.19 -15.10 23.36
C ARG A 610 9.19 -15.49 22.27
N ASP A 611 10.41 -15.87 22.65
CA ASP A 611 11.47 -16.22 21.69
C ASP A 611 11.07 -17.41 20.80
N THR A 612 10.50 -18.46 21.39
CA THR A 612 10.01 -19.66 20.68
C THR A 612 8.88 -19.31 19.69
N VAL A 613 7.97 -18.42 20.08
CA VAL A 613 6.89 -17.95 19.18
C VAL A 613 7.45 -17.12 18.01
N MET A 614 8.48 -16.31 18.24
CA MET A 614 9.13 -15.53 17.21
C MET A 614 9.95 -16.39 16.24
N GLU A 615 10.70 -17.37 16.74
CA GLU A 615 11.41 -18.36 15.90
C GLU A 615 10.43 -19.14 15.02
N LEU A 616 9.27 -19.53 15.58
CA LEU A 616 8.19 -20.17 14.85
C LEU A 616 7.64 -19.24 13.75
N LEU A 617 7.33 -17.97 14.05
CA LEU A 617 6.85 -17.00 13.06
C LEU A 617 7.84 -16.79 11.90
N ILE A 618 9.15 -16.71 12.22
CA ILE A 618 10.21 -16.61 11.21
C ILE A 618 10.25 -17.85 10.32
N SER A 619 10.12 -19.06 10.89
CA SER A 619 10.13 -20.29 10.09
C SER A 619 8.94 -20.42 9.13
N ILE A 620 7.76 -19.91 9.50
CA ILE A 620 6.55 -19.95 8.63
C ILE A 620 6.55 -18.81 7.60
N GLN A 621 7.41 -17.79 7.71
CA GLN A 621 7.35 -16.62 6.83
C GLN A 621 7.54 -16.99 5.34
N ASP A 622 8.50 -17.89 5.05
CA ASP A 622 8.86 -18.32 3.70
C ASP A 622 8.27 -19.70 3.30
N THR A 623 7.34 -20.24 4.10
CA THR A 623 6.72 -21.55 3.82
C THR A 623 5.56 -21.40 2.83
N GLU A 624 5.65 -22.10 1.70
CA GLU A 624 4.59 -22.19 0.67
C GLU A 624 3.60 -23.32 1.05
N PRO A 625 2.28 -23.05 1.18
CA PRO A 625 1.28 -24.06 1.52
C PRO A 625 0.98 -24.98 0.33
N LYS A 626 0.85 -26.28 0.60
CA LYS A 626 0.62 -27.33 -0.40
C LYS A 626 -0.86 -27.71 -0.56
N SER A 627 -1.66 -27.50 0.49
CA SER A 627 -3.09 -27.81 0.53
C SER A 627 -3.94 -26.61 1.00
N GLU A 628 -5.25 -26.68 0.79
CA GLU A 628 -6.20 -25.68 1.30
C GLU A 628 -6.19 -25.61 2.84
N SER A 629 -6.11 -26.77 3.51
CA SER A 629 -6.01 -26.83 4.96
C SER A 629 -4.72 -26.18 5.46
N GLU A 630 -3.57 -26.40 4.80
CA GLU A 630 -2.32 -25.69 5.11
C GLU A 630 -2.43 -24.18 4.87
N PHE A 631 -3.02 -23.73 3.75
CA PHE A 631 -3.18 -22.31 3.46
C PHE A 631 -3.96 -21.58 4.56
N ILE A 632 -5.10 -22.13 4.97
CA ILE A 632 -5.94 -21.57 6.04
C ILE A 632 -5.23 -21.71 7.39
N GLY A 633 -4.63 -22.89 7.66
CA GLY A 633 -3.95 -23.20 8.91
C GLY A 633 -2.72 -22.33 9.17
N LEU A 634 -1.89 -22.05 8.17
CA LEU A 634 -0.74 -21.14 8.31
C LEU A 634 -1.19 -19.69 8.59
N SER A 635 -2.30 -19.25 8.00
CA SER A 635 -2.91 -17.95 8.33
C SER A 635 -3.40 -17.93 9.78
N TYR A 636 -4.15 -18.96 10.21
CA TYR A 636 -4.61 -19.14 11.59
C TYR A 636 -3.45 -19.12 12.60
N VAL A 637 -2.38 -19.88 12.36
CA VAL A 637 -1.19 -19.94 13.24
C VAL A 637 -0.53 -18.56 13.36
N LYS A 638 -0.35 -17.83 12.25
CA LYS A 638 0.22 -16.47 12.29
C LYS A 638 -0.68 -15.48 13.06
N GLN A 639 -2.00 -15.55 12.88
CA GLN A 639 -2.97 -14.74 13.64
C GLN A 639 -2.92 -15.07 15.14
N LYS A 640 -2.92 -16.36 15.49
CA LYS A 640 -2.84 -16.83 16.88
C LYS A 640 -1.54 -16.39 17.56
N ALA A 641 -0.39 -16.59 16.91
CA ALA A 641 0.91 -16.17 17.43
C ALA A 641 0.96 -14.64 17.67
N GLY A 642 0.49 -13.83 16.71
CA GLY A 642 0.38 -12.38 16.88
C GLY A 642 -0.56 -11.96 18.01
N LEU A 643 -1.70 -12.65 18.17
CA LEU A 643 -2.62 -12.41 19.28
C LEU A 643 -2.00 -12.77 20.64
N MET A 644 -1.32 -13.91 20.76
CA MET A 644 -0.67 -14.35 22.00
C MET A 644 0.42 -13.36 22.42
N LEU A 645 1.29 -12.92 21.49
CA LEU A 645 2.32 -11.91 21.74
C LEU A 645 1.74 -10.55 22.17
N PHE A 646 0.55 -10.18 21.66
CA PHE A 646 -0.14 -8.95 22.01
C PHE A 646 -0.85 -9.04 23.37
N GLY A 647 -1.52 -10.15 23.68
CA GLY A 647 -2.13 -10.41 24.98
C GLY A 647 -1.09 -10.40 26.10
N ASP A 648 0.01 -11.12 25.90
CA ASP A 648 1.19 -11.14 26.78
C ASP A 648 1.76 -9.72 27.03
N LEU A 649 1.99 -8.94 25.96
CA LEU A 649 2.47 -7.55 26.05
C LEU A 649 1.54 -6.63 26.85
N LEU A 650 0.22 -6.85 26.80
CA LEU A 650 -0.75 -6.10 27.58
C LEU A 650 -0.76 -6.51 29.06
N SER A 651 -0.54 -7.80 29.37
CA SER A 651 -0.40 -8.29 30.75
C SER A 651 0.94 -7.94 31.42
N MET A 652 2.01 -7.71 30.66
CA MET A 652 3.32 -7.31 31.21
C MET A 652 3.25 -6.03 32.05
N GLN A 653 4.03 -5.97 33.13
CA GLN A 653 4.17 -4.73 33.91
C GLN A 653 4.84 -3.61 33.09
N PRO A 654 4.50 -2.33 33.32
CA PRO A 654 5.01 -1.22 32.51
C PRO A 654 6.53 -1.05 32.54
N ASN A 655 7.22 -1.58 33.57
CA ASN A 655 8.68 -1.51 33.71
C ASN A 655 9.42 -2.62 32.92
N GLU A 656 8.71 -3.67 32.51
CA GLU A 656 9.28 -4.86 31.83
C GLU A 656 9.08 -4.82 30.31
N ARG A 657 8.26 -3.88 29.83
CA ARG A 657 7.99 -3.64 28.41
C ARG A 657 9.19 -3.00 27.72
N SER A 658 9.99 -3.81 27.04
CA SER A 658 11.06 -3.31 26.16
C SER A 658 10.52 -2.84 24.81
N ASP A 659 11.13 -1.81 24.23
CA ASP A 659 10.77 -1.32 22.88
C ASP A 659 10.89 -2.44 21.82
N ASN A 660 11.87 -3.33 21.97
CA ASN A 660 12.04 -4.50 21.11
C ASN A 660 10.84 -5.45 21.18
N ALA A 661 10.29 -5.72 22.37
CA ALA A 661 9.08 -6.55 22.50
C ALA A 661 7.87 -5.92 21.82
N ILE A 662 7.77 -4.59 21.80
CA ILE A 662 6.71 -3.84 21.11
C ILE A 662 6.88 -3.94 19.59
N ASP A 663 8.07 -3.65 19.05
CA ASP A 663 8.33 -3.70 17.60
C ASP A 663 8.21 -5.13 17.04
N GLU A 664 8.62 -6.18 17.77
CA GLU A 664 8.39 -7.57 17.36
C GLU A 664 6.90 -7.97 17.40
N THR A 665 6.14 -7.47 18.39
CA THR A 665 4.67 -7.66 18.43
C THR A 665 4.01 -6.96 17.23
N GLU A 666 4.47 -5.77 16.84
CA GLU A 666 3.95 -5.07 15.65
C GLU A 666 4.15 -5.88 14.38
N LYS A 667 5.36 -6.39 14.16
CA LYS A 667 5.69 -7.22 13.01
C LYS A 667 4.81 -8.48 12.97
N ALA A 668 4.65 -9.16 14.11
CA ALA A 668 3.79 -10.33 14.22
C ALA A 668 2.32 -10.02 13.89
N LEU A 669 1.76 -8.93 14.43
CA LEU A 669 0.37 -8.51 14.16
C LEU A 669 0.16 -8.13 12.68
N VAL A 670 1.09 -7.39 12.08
CA VAL A 670 1.00 -6.96 10.67
C VAL A 670 1.18 -8.14 9.72
N ALA A 671 2.16 -9.02 9.96
CA ALA A 671 2.42 -10.22 9.15
C ALA A 671 1.32 -11.27 9.29
N GLY A 672 0.72 -11.39 10.47
CA GLY A 672 -0.38 -12.33 10.72
C GLY A 672 -1.72 -11.93 10.15
N ASN A 673 -1.91 -10.68 9.72
CA ASN A 673 -3.21 -10.17 9.25
C ASN A 673 -4.35 -10.44 10.27
N LEU A 674 -4.10 -10.24 11.56
CA LEU A 674 -5.12 -10.35 12.60
C LEU A 674 -6.24 -9.32 12.37
N ASP A 675 -7.51 -9.75 12.44
CA ASP A 675 -8.66 -8.83 12.35
C ASP A 675 -8.52 -7.71 13.40
N PRO A 676 -8.48 -6.43 12.99
CA PRO A 676 -8.22 -5.33 13.89
C PRO A 676 -9.29 -5.24 14.99
N ARG A 677 -10.53 -5.69 14.74
CA ARG A 677 -11.60 -5.73 15.75
C ARG A 677 -11.19 -6.53 16.99
N LEU A 678 -10.39 -7.59 16.85
CA LEU A 678 -9.86 -8.35 17.97
C LEU A 678 -8.88 -7.52 18.80
N ALA A 679 -7.93 -6.85 18.16
CA ALA A 679 -6.97 -5.99 18.86
C ALA A 679 -7.67 -4.83 19.60
N LEU A 680 -8.72 -4.25 19.01
CA LEU A 680 -9.53 -3.18 19.62
C LEU A 680 -10.30 -3.66 20.87
N LEU A 681 -10.73 -4.93 20.93
CA LEU A 681 -11.43 -5.48 22.11
C LEU A 681 -10.55 -5.51 23.37
N PHE A 682 -9.23 -5.61 23.24
CA PHE A 682 -8.34 -5.59 24.42
C PHE A 682 -8.12 -4.18 24.98
N ILE A 683 -8.34 -3.12 24.20
CA ILE A 683 -8.06 -1.73 24.58
C ILE A 683 -9.34 -1.04 25.06
N PRO A 684 -9.52 -0.76 26.37
CA PRO A 684 -10.81 -0.29 26.90
C PRO A 684 -11.36 0.98 26.24
N LEU A 685 -10.49 1.90 25.84
CA LEU A 685 -10.84 3.13 25.11
C LEU A 685 -11.53 2.85 23.76
N LEU A 686 -11.07 1.82 23.04
CA LEU A 686 -11.44 1.57 21.65
C LEU A 686 -12.51 0.48 21.49
N ARG A 687 -12.86 -0.24 22.57
CA ARG A 687 -13.93 -1.26 22.60
C ARG A 687 -15.24 -0.74 21.99
N CYS A 688 -15.58 0.53 22.22
CA CYS A 688 -16.82 1.15 21.74
C CYS A 688 -16.83 1.47 20.22
N GLU A 689 -15.70 1.35 19.52
CA GLU A 689 -15.60 1.49 18.07
C GLU A 689 -15.73 0.15 17.32
N VAL A 690 -15.83 -0.99 18.03
CA VAL A 690 -15.92 -2.31 17.42
C VAL A 690 -17.34 -2.54 16.86
N LEU A 691 -17.46 -2.47 15.54
CA LEU A 691 -18.72 -2.69 14.83
C LEU A 691 -18.92 -4.17 14.51
N GLN A 692 -20.13 -4.66 14.79
CA GLN A 692 -20.55 -6.01 14.42
C GLN A 692 -21.40 -5.96 13.15
N GLY A 693 -21.10 -6.85 12.20
CA GLY A 693 -21.99 -7.10 11.07
C GLY A 693 -23.29 -7.79 11.52
N PRO A 694 -24.29 -7.92 10.63
CA PRO A 694 -25.59 -8.51 10.96
C PRO A 694 -25.49 -9.97 11.45
N GLN A 695 -24.43 -10.69 11.07
CA GLN A 695 -24.15 -12.07 11.50
C GLN A 695 -23.17 -12.15 12.69
N GLY A 696 -22.71 -11.02 13.24
CA GLY A 696 -21.66 -10.97 14.27
C GLY A 696 -20.22 -11.05 13.70
N VAL A 697 -19.23 -11.16 14.59
CA VAL A 697 -17.81 -11.33 14.23
C VAL A 697 -17.47 -12.82 14.23
N TRP A 698 -17.04 -13.35 13.09
CA TRP A 698 -16.68 -14.76 12.92
C TRP A 698 -15.16 -14.93 12.88
N ILE A 699 -14.63 -15.87 13.67
CA ILE A 699 -13.19 -16.15 13.81
C ILE A 699 -12.95 -17.66 14.00
N HIS A 700 -11.76 -18.15 13.69
CA HIS A 700 -11.39 -19.54 13.95
C HIS A 700 -11.53 -19.89 15.44
N ALA A 701 -12.10 -21.05 15.74
CA ALA A 701 -12.44 -21.46 17.11
C ALA A 701 -11.22 -21.56 18.05
N GLY A 702 -10.04 -21.94 17.54
CA GLY A 702 -8.79 -21.89 18.30
C GLY A 702 -8.42 -20.46 18.73
N LEU A 703 -8.66 -19.47 17.87
CA LEU A 703 -8.42 -18.05 18.14
C LEU A 703 -9.46 -17.48 19.13
N GLY A 704 -10.71 -17.94 19.03
CA GLY A 704 -11.78 -17.57 19.95
C GLY A 704 -11.51 -17.98 21.39
N LYS A 705 -11.08 -19.22 21.63
CA LYS A 705 -10.69 -19.71 22.97
C LYS A 705 -9.63 -18.83 23.62
N ILE A 706 -8.60 -18.45 22.86
CA ILE A 706 -7.48 -17.61 23.33
C ILE A 706 -7.93 -16.17 23.54
N THR A 707 -8.78 -15.64 22.65
CA THR A 707 -9.38 -14.30 22.80
C THR A 707 -10.19 -14.21 24.09
N GLU A 708 -11.01 -15.21 24.41
CA GLU A 708 -11.80 -15.27 25.64
C GLU A 708 -10.90 -15.36 26.89
N GLN A 709 -9.82 -16.15 26.87
CA GLN A 709 -8.85 -16.26 27.96
C GLN A 709 -8.14 -14.93 28.26
N TYR A 710 -7.48 -14.31 27.27
CA TYR A 710 -6.78 -13.04 27.49
C TYR A 710 -7.74 -11.89 27.81
N LEU A 711 -8.99 -11.91 27.32
CA LEU A 711 -9.97 -10.87 27.62
C LEU A 711 -10.44 -10.92 29.09
N GLN A 712 -10.48 -12.11 29.71
CA GLN A 712 -10.71 -12.26 31.15
C GLN A 712 -9.54 -11.67 31.95
N GLN A 713 -8.30 -12.11 31.66
CA GLN A 713 -7.08 -11.62 32.32
C GLN A 713 -6.92 -10.09 32.25
N VAL A 714 -7.10 -9.50 31.05
CA VAL A 714 -7.02 -8.03 30.86
C VAL A 714 -8.20 -7.31 31.52
N GLY A 715 -9.34 -7.96 31.67
CA GLY A 715 -10.51 -7.44 32.38
C GLY A 715 -10.25 -7.26 33.88
N GLU A 716 -9.58 -8.22 34.51
CA GLU A 716 -9.30 -8.24 35.95
C GLU A 716 -8.22 -7.20 36.34
N ILE A 717 -7.13 -7.12 35.55
CA ILE A 717 -6.08 -6.10 35.70
C ILE A 717 -6.65 -4.66 35.59
N GLY A 718 -7.72 -4.49 34.81
CA GLY A 718 -8.34 -3.19 34.53
C GLY A 718 -9.12 -2.54 35.68
N VAL A 719 -9.44 -3.25 36.76
CA VAL A 719 -10.26 -2.70 37.86
C VAL A 719 -9.42 -1.90 38.86
N GLU A 720 -8.22 -2.37 39.20
CA GLU A 720 -7.33 -1.68 40.15
C GLU A 720 -6.43 -0.64 39.46
N SER A 721 -6.19 -0.79 38.15
CA SER A 721 -5.38 0.12 37.34
C SER A 721 -6.17 1.23 36.64
N SER A 722 -7.10 1.88 37.35
CA SER A 722 -7.79 3.13 36.92
C SER A 722 -6.86 4.36 36.74
N GLY A 723 -5.57 4.12 36.54
CA GLY A 723 -4.50 5.06 36.25
C GLY A 723 -3.72 4.64 35.00
N LEU A 724 -4.40 4.31 33.90
CA LEU A 724 -3.81 4.36 32.56
C LEU A 724 -3.46 5.83 32.22
N SER A 725 -2.33 6.30 32.75
CA SER A 725 -1.62 7.54 32.40
C SER A 725 -0.99 7.47 31.00
N ALA A 726 -1.70 6.81 30.07
CA ALA A 726 -1.10 5.98 29.02
C ALA A 726 -1.43 6.44 27.59
N SER A 727 -1.93 7.67 27.42
CA SER A 727 -2.11 8.32 26.11
C SER A 727 -0.79 8.65 25.37
N ARG A 728 0.36 8.37 26.00
CA ARG A 728 1.69 8.24 25.37
C ARG A 728 2.32 6.85 25.58
N SER A 729 1.52 5.79 25.71
CA SER A 729 2.08 4.45 25.72
C SER A 729 2.58 4.08 24.32
N PRO A 730 3.82 3.56 24.16
CA PRO A 730 4.32 3.08 22.88
C PRO A 730 3.43 1.97 22.28
N ILE A 731 2.64 1.27 23.10
CA ILE A 731 1.63 0.31 22.64
C ILE A 731 0.52 0.98 21.83
N LEU A 732 0.09 2.21 22.19
CA LEU A 732 -0.92 2.93 21.41
C LEU A 732 -0.36 3.41 20.06
N ASP A 733 0.91 3.81 20.01
CA ASP A 733 1.56 4.16 18.75
C ASP A 733 1.79 2.91 17.87
N MET A 734 2.13 1.77 18.46
CA MET A 734 2.15 0.47 17.78
C MET A 734 0.79 0.12 17.18
N VAL A 735 -0.29 0.24 17.96
CA VAL A 735 -1.66 0.00 17.50
C VAL A 735 -2.05 0.99 16.40
N LYS A 736 -1.64 2.27 16.50
CA LYS A 736 -1.84 3.28 15.43
C LYS A 736 -1.13 2.86 14.13
N ARG A 737 0.12 2.38 14.19
CA ARG A 737 0.87 1.85 13.02
C ARG A 737 0.17 0.62 12.41
N PHE A 738 -0.28 -0.31 13.25
CA PHE A 738 -1.06 -1.49 12.84
C PHE A 738 -2.39 -1.13 12.16
N LEU A 739 -3.20 -0.22 12.74
CA LEU A 739 -4.47 0.24 12.14
C LEU A 739 -4.24 1.00 10.82
N LEU A 740 -3.16 1.79 10.70
CA LEU A 740 -2.76 2.41 9.43
C LEU A 740 -2.35 1.38 8.36
N SER A 741 -1.79 0.23 8.75
CA SER A 741 -1.52 -0.87 7.83
C SER A 741 -2.81 -1.52 7.31
N TRP A 742 -3.85 -1.58 8.13
CA TRP A 742 -5.18 -2.07 7.75
C TRP A 742 -5.94 -1.10 6.86
N GLN A 743 -5.89 0.20 7.15
CA GLN A 743 -6.49 1.24 6.29
C GLN A 743 -5.93 1.22 4.85
N GLN A 744 -4.67 0.79 4.67
CA GLN A 744 -4.04 0.62 3.36
C GLN A 744 -4.56 -0.61 2.59
N LYS A 745 -5.16 -1.60 3.26
CA LYS A 745 -5.72 -2.82 2.64
C LYS A 745 -7.16 -2.65 2.12
N ARG A 746 -7.65 -1.42 2.02
CA ARG A 746 -9.00 -1.12 1.49
C ARG A 746 -9.09 -1.47 0.00
N GLY A 747 -10.13 -2.20 -0.39
CA GLY A 747 -10.32 -2.76 -1.73
C GLY A 747 -9.65 -4.12 -1.97
N TYR A 748 -9.09 -4.77 -0.95
CA TYR A 748 -8.64 -6.16 -1.04
C TYR A 748 -9.84 -7.10 -0.81
N GLY A 749 -10.26 -7.81 -1.86
CA GLY A 749 -11.43 -8.71 -1.81
C GLY A 749 -11.30 -9.95 -0.90
N SER A 750 -10.17 -10.11 -0.19
CA SER A 750 -9.95 -11.17 0.79
C SER A 750 -10.42 -10.81 2.22
N ILE A 751 -10.90 -9.58 2.45
CA ILE A 751 -11.38 -9.12 3.76
C ILE A 751 -12.87 -9.41 3.88
N THR A 752 -13.25 -10.30 4.81
CA THR A 752 -14.65 -10.52 5.18
C THR A 752 -15.20 -9.32 5.94
N ASP A 753 -16.46 -8.96 5.71
CA ASP A 753 -17.12 -7.78 6.31
C ASP A 753 -16.31 -6.47 6.16
N GLU A 754 -15.67 -6.23 5.00
CA GLU A 754 -14.75 -5.10 4.75
C GLU A 754 -15.26 -3.76 5.31
N THR A 755 -16.54 -3.45 5.11
CA THR A 755 -17.18 -2.23 5.62
C THR A 755 -17.10 -2.12 7.15
N TYR A 756 -17.56 -3.13 7.88
CA TYR A 756 -17.54 -3.12 9.36
C TYR A 756 -16.12 -3.19 9.92
N VAL A 757 -15.21 -3.95 9.30
CA VAL A 757 -13.80 -4.04 9.71
C VAL A 757 -13.11 -2.69 9.55
N LEU A 758 -13.22 -2.07 8.37
CA LEU A 758 -12.54 -0.81 8.07
C LEU A 758 -13.20 0.40 8.71
N ASP A 759 -14.52 0.43 8.88
CA ASP A 759 -15.19 1.51 9.63
C ASP A 759 -14.82 1.45 11.12
N SER A 760 -14.70 0.26 11.72
CA SER A 760 -14.16 0.11 13.09
C SER A 760 -12.71 0.60 13.18
N THR A 761 -11.90 0.28 12.17
CA THR A 761 -10.48 0.67 12.07
C THR A 761 -10.32 2.18 11.93
N ASP A 762 -11.07 2.80 11.02
CA ASP A 762 -11.07 4.25 10.77
C ASP A 762 -11.56 5.01 12.01
N ALA A 763 -12.65 4.56 12.64
CA ALA A 763 -13.19 5.16 13.86
C ALA A 763 -12.23 5.04 15.05
N ALA A 764 -11.62 3.87 15.26
CA ALA A 764 -10.60 3.67 16.30
C ALA A 764 -9.34 4.50 16.07
N LEU A 765 -8.90 4.65 14.82
CA LEU A 765 -7.75 5.50 14.46
C LEU A 765 -8.04 6.99 14.74
N LEU A 766 -9.26 7.46 14.45
CA LEU A 766 -9.70 8.81 14.80
C LEU A 766 -9.81 9.00 16.32
N HIS A 767 -10.44 8.07 17.04
CA HIS A 767 -10.60 8.14 18.48
C HIS A 767 -9.22 8.15 19.18
N LEU A 768 -8.31 7.25 18.81
CA LEU A 768 -6.94 7.20 19.35
C LEU A 768 -6.17 8.50 19.08
N THR A 769 -6.24 9.07 17.87
CA THR A 769 -5.53 10.32 17.55
C THR A 769 -6.15 11.54 18.24
N LEU A 770 -7.47 11.57 18.44
CA LEU A 770 -8.14 12.61 19.23
C LEU A 770 -7.80 12.52 20.73
N GLU A 771 -7.73 11.31 21.28
CA GLU A 771 -7.31 11.09 22.66
C GLU A 771 -5.86 11.53 22.86
N GLN A 772 -4.93 11.11 21.99
CA GLN A 772 -3.54 11.58 22.00
C GLN A 772 -3.44 13.12 21.96
N ASP A 773 -4.24 13.79 21.13
CA ASP A 773 -4.25 15.25 20.98
C ASP A 773 -4.96 15.98 22.16
N ALA A 774 -5.85 15.31 22.88
CA ALA A 774 -6.52 15.88 24.05
C ALA A 774 -5.52 16.21 25.18
N TYR A 775 -4.59 15.29 25.49
CA TYR A 775 -3.62 15.44 26.58
C TYR A 775 -2.45 16.40 26.29
N LEU A 776 -2.21 16.77 25.02
CA LEU A 776 -1.17 17.75 24.67
C LEU A 776 -1.57 19.16 25.11
N THR A 777 -0.61 19.96 25.61
CA THR A 777 -0.83 21.40 25.83
C THR A 777 -0.86 22.16 24.50
N PRO A 778 -1.49 23.35 24.41
CA PRO A 778 -1.59 24.11 23.15
C PRO A 778 -0.24 24.33 22.46
N ASP A 779 0.80 24.66 23.23
CA ASP A 779 2.17 24.84 22.71
C ASP A 779 2.73 23.54 22.14
N GLN A 780 2.54 22.41 22.85
CA GLN A 780 3.01 21.10 22.39
C GLN A 780 2.26 20.59 21.16
N ARG A 781 0.96 20.88 21.02
CA ARG A 781 0.17 20.55 19.82
C ARG A 781 0.75 21.20 18.56
N SER A 782 1.22 22.44 18.67
CA SER A 782 1.82 23.17 17.55
C SER A 782 3.12 22.55 17.03
N ALA A 783 3.88 21.88 17.89
CA ALA A 783 5.12 21.18 17.55
C ALA A 783 4.93 19.69 17.22
N SER A 784 3.80 19.09 17.63
CA SER A 784 3.54 17.66 17.45
C SER A 784 3.18 17.26 16.02
N PRO A 785 3.63 16.09 15.52
CA PRO A 785 3.17 15.56 14.23
C PRO A 785 1.68 15.16 14.26
N THR A 786 1.12 14.88 15.44
CA THR A 786 -0.26 14.45 15.69
C THR A 786 -1.30 15.38 15.05
N ARG A 787 -1.10 16.70 15.12
CA ARG A 787 -1.96 17.67 14.43
C ARG A 787 -1.91 17.47 12.91
N SER A 788 -0.74 17.22 12.34
CA SER A 788 -0.61 16.96 10.89
C SER A 788 -1.27 15.64 10.47
N ASP A 789 -1.17 14.61 11.32
CA ASP A 789 -1.75 13.29 11.09
C ASP A 789 -3.29 13.36 11.14
N LEU A 790 -3.85 13.97 12.18
CA LEU A 790 -5.30 14.16 12.33
C LEU A 790 -5.90 14.93 11.14
N ASN A 791 -5.21 15.98 10.69
CA ASN A 791 -5.63 16.74 9.52
C ASN A 791 -5.55 15.91 8.21
N LYS A 792 -4.49 15.12 7.99
CA LYS A 792 -4.38 14.21 6.81
C LYS A 792 -5.45 13.10 6.84
N LEU A 793 -5.73 12.54 8.01
CA LEU A 793 -6.71 11.48 8.24
C LEU A 793 -8.13 11.98 7.91
N VAL A 794 -8.48 13.19 8.35
CA VAL A 794 -9.79 13.79 8.12
C VAL A 794 -9.97 14.30 6.68
N ASP A 795 -8.91 14.86 6.07
CA ASP A 795 -8.94 15.26 4.65
C ASP A 795 -9.18 14.06 3.71
N ASN A 796 -8.69 12.87 4.09
CA ASN A 796 -8.81 11.61 3.34
C ASN A 796 -9.81 10.62 3.97
N TRP A 797 -10.78 11.11 4.76
CA TRP A 797 -11.70 10.25 5.50
C TRP A 797 -12.54 9.34 4.58
N LYS A 798 -12.54 8.03 4.87
CA LYS A 798 -13.28 7.00 4.12
C LYS A 798 -14.23 6.16 5.00
N GLY A 799 -14.17 6.29 6.32
CA GLY A 799 -14.98 5.50 7.24
C GLY A 799 -16.39 6.07 7.45
N ASN A 800 -17.14 5.49 8.38
CA ASN A 800 -18.46 5.98 8.80
C ASN A 800 -18.42 7.48 9.19
N PHE A 801 -19.14 8.30 8.42
CA PHE A 801 -19.12 9.76 8.55
C PHE A 801 -19.79 10.26 9.83
N ASP A 802 -20.94 9.71 10.20
CA ASP A 802 -21.70 10.16 11.38
C ASP A 802 -20.95 9.85 12.67
N ARG A 803 -20.24 8.71 12.73
CA ARG A 803 -19.37 8.39 13.86
C ARG A 803 -18.21 9.38 14.00
N ALA A 804 -17.59 9.79 12.89
CA ALA A 804 -16.54 10.80 12.89
C ALA A 804 -17.03 12.18 13.36
N VAL A 805 -18.25 12.58 12.94
CA VAL A 805 -18.88 13.82 13.43
C VAL A 805 -19.10 13.73 14.94
N MET A 806 -19.68 12.64 15.45
CA MET A 806 -19.91 12.46 16.89
C MET A 806 -18.62 12.52 17.71
N LEU A 807 -17.54 11.86 17.25
CA LEU A 807 -16.24 11.91 17.93
C LEU A 807 -15.67 13.34 17.93
N LEU A 808 -15.66 14.04 16.79
CA LEU A 808 -15.13 15.40 16.70
C LEU A 808 -15.94 16.43 17.51
N GLU A 809 -17.26 16.27 17.62
CA GLU A 809 -18.08 17.09 18.51
C GLU A 809 -17.84 16.76 19.99
N THR A 810 -17.69 15.48 20.35
CA THR A 810 -17.39 15.05 21.73
C THR A 810 -16.06 15.64 22.23
N TYR A 811 -15.02 15.60 21.40
CA TYR A 811 -13.70 16.18 21.70
C TYR A 811 -13.61 17.70 21.44
N LYS A 812 -14.72 18.34 21.05
CA LYS A 812 -14.81 19.79 20.73
C LYS A 812 -13.73 20.27 19.74
N ARG A 813 -13.42 19.45 18.73
CA ARG A 813 -12.49 19.76 17.63
C ARG A 813 -13.25 20.32 16.43
N LEU A 814 -13.89 21.47 16.63
CA LEU A 814 -14.76 22.13 15.66
C LEU A 814 -14.01 22.54 14.38
N TYR A 815 -12.75 22.97 14.49
CA TYR A 815 -11.97 23.31 13.30
C TYR A 815 -11.71 22.08 12.42
N VAL A 816 -11.32 20.96 13.03
CA VAL A 816 -11.10 19.68 12.32
C VAL A 816 -12.41 19.16 11.73
N LEU A 817 -13.52 19.27 12.46
CA LEU A 817 -14.87 18.98 11.94
C LEU A 817 -15.22 19.84 10.71
N SER A 818 -14.80 21.10 10.66
CA SER A 818 -14.98 21.94 9.47
C SER A 818 -14.19 21.44 8.26
N ARG A 819 -13.08 20.70 8.44
CA ARG A 819 -12.33 20.05 7.36
C ARG A 819 -13.02 18.77 6.88
N LEU A 820 -13.57 17.97 7.81
CA LEU A 820 -14.39 16.80 7.48
C LEU A 820 -15.59 17.19 6.59
N TYR A 821 -16.26 18.30 6.91
CA TYR A 821 -17.32 18.84 6.06
C TYR A 821 -16.79 19.40 4.71
N GLN A 822 -15.54 19.87 4.63
CA GLN A 822 -14.93 20.34 3.38
C GLN A 822 -14.58 19.19 2.43
N SER A 823 -14.02 18.07 2.93
CA SER A 823 -13.69 16.91 2.09
C SER A 823 -14.96 16.31 1.45
N GLN A 824 -16.06 16.25 2.21
CA GLN A 824 -17.38 15.86 1.71
C GLN A 824 -18.18 16.97 0.97
N LYS A 825 -17.57 18.13 0.71
CA LYS A 825 -18.18 19.28 -0.01
C LYS A 825 -19.48 19.84 0.63
N MET A 826 -19.71 19.61 1.92
CA MET A 826 -20.91 20.05 2.65
C MET A 826 -20.80 21.52 3.08
N SER A 827 -20.73 22.46 2.12
CA SER A 827 -20.39 23.87 2.38
C SER A 827 -21.27 24.58 3.41
N ARG A 828 -22.57 24.24 3.53
CA ARG A 828 -23.47 24.78 4.56
C ARG A 828 -23.00 24.42 5.98
N ASN A 829 -22.56 23.18 6.19
CA ASN A 829 -22.10 22.70 7.50
C ASN A 829 -20.74 23.30 7.86
N VAL A 830 -19.82 23.44 6.88
CA VAL A 830 -18.54 24.16 7.07
C VAL A 830 -18.78 25.57 7.61
N LEU A 831 -19.62 26.34 6.92
CA LEU A 831 -19.93 27.73 7.28
C LEU A 831 -20.64 27.84 8.63
N LYS A 832 -21.56 26.91 8.94
CA LYS A 832 -22.22 26.82 10.26
C LYS A 832 -21.22 26.53 11.38
N THR A 833 -20.28 25.61 11.19
CA THR A 833 -19.24 25.29 12.19
C THR A 833 -18.26 26.43 12.37
N TRP A 834 -17.90 27.16 11.31
CA TRP A 834 -17.10 28.39 11.44
C TRP A 834 -17.84 29.52 12.13
N ARG A 835 -19.15 29.69 11.90
CA ARG A 835 -20.00 30.62 12.67
C ARG A 835 -19.96 30.27 14.16
N ARG A 836 -20.15 28.99 14.53
CA ARG A 836 -20.02 28.49 15.93
C ARG A 836 -18.68 28.89 16.59
N ILE A 837 -17.56 28.71 15.88
CA ILE A 837 -16.23 29.07 16.41
C ILE A 837 -16.09 30.59 16.61
N VAL A 838 -16.56 31.41 15.66
CA VAL A 838 -16.46 32.88 15.75
C VAL A 838 -17.43 33.49 16.78
N ASP A 839 -18.58 32.84 16.99
CA ASP A 839 -19.56 33.19 18.04
C ASP A 839 -19.08 32.81 19.46
N GLY A 840 -17.95 32.11 19.58
CA GLY A 840 -17.26 31.85 20.84
C GLY A 840 -17.36 30.42 21.39
N GLU A 841 -17.83 29.45 20.60
CA GLU A 841 -17.79 28.04 21.01
C GLU A 841 -16.34 27.55 21.11
N THR A 842 -16.00 26.87 22.20
CA THR A 842 -14.62 26.48 22.51
C THR A 842 -14.10 25.38 21.56
N ASP A 843 -13.35 25.76 20.52
CA ASP A 843 -12.50 24.81 19.79
C ASP A 843 -11.30 24.43 20.68
N ALA A 844 -11.29 23.20 21.18
CA ALA A 844 -10.26 22.73 22.10
C ALA A 844 -8.90 22.51 21.44
N GLY A 845 -8.82 22.56 20.09
CA GLY A 845 -7.58 22.48 19.33
C GLY A 845 -6.81 23.80 19.29
N GLY A 846 -7.51 24.94 19.33
CA GLY A 846 -6.90 26.27 19.21
C GLY A 846 -6.23 26.51 17.86
N GLU A 847 -6.65 25.77 16.83
CA GLU A 847 -5.93 25.66 15.55
C GLU A 847 -5.86 26.98 14.77
N VAL A 848 -6.89 27.82 14.92
CA VAL A 848 -7.10 29.09 14.22
C VAL A 848 -7.86 30.03 15.15
N SER A 849 -7.44 31.30 15.26
CA SER A 849 -8.19 32.34 15.99
C SER A 849 -9.47 32.75 15.23
N ALA A 850 -10.44 33.38 15.91
CA ALA A 850 -11.66 33.87 15.27
C ALA A 850 -11.39 34.70 13.99
N ASN A 851 -10.44 35.64 14.04
CA ASN A 851 -10.01 36.46 12.90
C ASN A 851 -9.39 35.63 11.76
N GLY A 852 -8.72 34.53 12.10
CA GLY A 852 -8.21 33.57 11.12
C GLY A 852 -9.33 32.79 10.44
N VAL A 853 -10.37 32.39 11.19
CA VAL A 853 -11.58 31.74 10.66
C VAL A 853 -12.35 32.70 9.75
N GLU A 854 -12.52 33.98 10.11
CA GLU A 854 -13.11 35.01 9.24
C GLU A 854 -12.35 35.12 7.90
N THR A 855 -11.00 35.12 7.95
CA THR A 855 -10.14 35.16 6.74
C THR A 855 -10.28 33.90 5.89
N GLN A 856 -10.41 32.71 6.49
CA GLN A 856 -10.64 31.46 5.77
C GLN A 856 -12.05 31.40 5.18
N MET A 857 -13.07 31.87 5.92
CA MET A 857 -14.45 31.98 5.45
C MET A 857 -14.52 32.83 4.18
N ARG A 858 -13.86 33.99 4.15
CA ARG A 858 -13.70 34.82 2.95
C ARG A 858 -13.12 34.03 1.76
N ARG A 859 -12.02 33.28 1.97
CA ARG A 859 -11.38 32.45 0.91
C ARG A 859 -12.25 31.29 0.43
N TYR A 860 -13.14 30.78 1.27
CA TYR A 860 -14.04 29.66 0.93
C TYR A 860 -15.30 30.14 0.21
N LEU A 861 -15.91 31.25 0.65
CA LEU A 861 -17.09 31.86 0.02
C LEU A 861 -16.83 32.21 -1.46
N VAL A 862 -15.65 32.75 -1.79
CA VAL A 862 -15.22 33.02 -3.18
C VAL A 862 -15.27 31.75 -4.08
N LYS A 863 -15.09 30.55 -3.51
CA LYS A 863 -15.07 29.26 -4.23
C LYS A 863 -16.43 28.55 -4.30
N ILE A 864 -17.42 28.98 -3.49
CA ILE A 864 -18.77 28.40 -3.44
C ILE A 864 -19.57 28.83 -4.69
N LYS A 865 -20.45 27.93 -5.18
CA LYS A 865 -21.38 28.21 -6.30
C LYS A 865 -22.81 28.53 -5.85
N ASP A 866 -23.17 28.20 -4.62
CA ASP A 866 -24.51 28.42 -4.05
C ASP A 866 -24.68 29.90 -3.68
N VAL A 867 -25.63 30.56 -4.35
CA VAL A 867 -25.92 31.99 -4.19
C VAL A 867 -26.46 32.28 -2.79
N GLN A 868 -27.35 31.45 -2.26
CA GLN A 868 -28.01 31.70 -0.97
C GLN A 868 -27.02 31.65 0.20
N LEU A 869 -26.04 30.73 0.15
CA LEU A 869 -24.98 30.66 1.15
C LEU A 869 -24.02 31.86 1.08
N VAL A 870 -23.73 32.36 -0.13
CA VAL A 870 -22.89 33.56 -0.31
C VAL A 870 -23.61 34.82 0.19
N GLU A 871 -24.91 34.94 -0.04
CA GLU A 871 -25.73 36.04 0.51
C GLU A 871 -25.83 35.96 2.04
N GLU A 872 -26.18 34.81 2.61
CA GLU A 872 -26.34 34.65 4.08
C GLU A 872 -25.02 34.87 4.83
N TYR A 873 -23.96 34.16 4.46
CA TYR A 873 -22.69 34.23 5.19
C TYR A 873 -21.80 35.41 4.76
N GLY A 874 -21.94 35.91 3.54
CA GLY A 874 -21.27 37.14 3.09
C GLY A 874 -21.83 38.39 3.78
N SER A 875 -23.16 38.49 3.90
CA SER A 875 -23.79 39.58 4.66
C SER A 875 -23.46 39.51 6.16
N TRP A 876 -23.50 38.32 6.78
CA TRP A 876 -23.05 38.11 8.16
C TRP A 876 -21.57 38.49 8.38
N LEU A 877 -20.66 38.09 7.48
CA LEU A 877 -19.24 38.45 7.56
C LEU A 877 -19.04 39.97 7.40
N ALA A 878 -19.80 40.61 6.50
CA ALA A 878 -19.77 42.06 6.31
C ALA A 878 -20.27 42.83 7.54
N GLY A 879 -21.33 42.35 8.21
CA GLY A 879 -21.85 42.95 9.43
C GLY A 879 -20.86 42.94 10.60
N ARG A 880 -20.01 41.91 10.68
CA ARG A 880 -18.97 41.79 11.72
C ARG A 880 -17.64 42.45 11.33
N ASN A 881 -17.20 42.23 10.10
CA ASN A 881 -15.91 42.70 9.56
C ASN A 881 -16.11 43.23 8.13
N PRO A 882 -16.51 44.51 7.97
CA PRO A 882 -16.87 45.09 6.67
C PRO A 882 -15.80 44.87 5.59
N GLY A 883 -14.53 45.10 5.93
CA GLY A 883 -13.41 44.99 4.98
C GLY A 883 -13.23 43.60 4.38
N LEU A 884 -13.42 42.52 5.18
CA LEU A 884 -13.35 41.15 4.66
C LEU A 884 -14.64 40.73 3.96
N GLY A 885 -15.81 41.12 4.47
CA GLY A 885 -17.10 40.79 3.87
C GLY A 885 -17.27 41.37 2.47
N ILE A 886 -16.86 42.62 2.25
CA ILE A 886 -16.92 43.27 0.95
C ILE A 886 -16.04 42.59 -0.09
N GLN A 887 -14.86 42.11 0.32
CA GLN A 887 -13.98 41.32 -0.55
C GLN A 887 -14.56 39.97 -1.00
N VAL A 888 -15.72 39.53 -0.47
CA VAL A 888 -16.47 38.39 -1.00
C VAL A 888 -17.27 38.81 -2.25
N PHE A 889 -17.94 39.96 -2.20
CA PHE A 889 -18.78 40.47 -3.28
C PHE A 889 -18.00 41.25 -4.36
N ALA A 890 -16.84 41.81 -4.00
CA ALA A 890 -16.00 42.65 -4.87
C ALA A 890 -14.99 41.87 -5.74
N ASP A 891 -14.59 40.68 -5.31
CA ASP A 891 -13.50 39.92 -5.95
C ASP A 891 -13.97 39.33 -7.29
N ASN A 892 -13.25 39.64 -8.36
CA ASN A 892 -13.50 39.12 -9.72
C ASN A 892 -13.37 37.58 -9.80
N ALA A 893 -12.64 36.96 -8.87
CA ALA A 893 -12.46 35.51 -8.76
C ALA A 893 -13.65 34.80 -8.08
N SER A 894 -14.63 35.53 -7.56
CA SER A 894 -15.88 34.96 -7.04
C SER A 894 -16.63 34.20 -8.13
N ARG A 895 -17.12 33.00 -7.77
CA ARG A 895 -17.96 32.18 -8.67
C ARG A 895 -19.42 32.63 -8.73
N VAL A 896 -19.90 33.25 -7.66
CA VAL A 896 -21.20 33.92 -7.59
C VAL A 896 -20.96 35.41 -7.76
N ARG A 897 -21.43 35.97 -8.88
CA ARG A 897 -21.41 37.42 -9.14
C ARG A 897 -22.82 37.96 -8.96
N LEU A 898 -23.04 38.66 -7.85
CA LEU A 898 -24.28 39.39 -7.59
C LEU A 898 -24.22 40.75 -8.29
N GLU A 899 -25.37 41.23 -8.74
CA GLU A 899 -25.49 42.58 -9.30
C GLU A 899 -25.30 43.63 -8.17
N PRO A 900 -24.51 44.70 -8.37
CA PRO A 900 -24.21 45.65 -7.29
C PRO A 900 -25.45 46.28 -6.65
N ALA A 901 -26.52 46.52 -7.41
CA ALA A 901 -27.80 47.01 -6.87
C ALA A 901 -28.44 46.03 -5.88
N GLY A 902 -28.40 44.72 -6.18
CA GLY A 902 -28.87 43.67 -5.28
C GLY A 902 -28.00 43.54 -4.02
N VAL A 903 -26.68 43.70 -4.15
CA VAL A 903 -25.77 43.70 -3.00
C VAL A 903 -26.00 44.92 -2.10
N VAL A 904 -26.22 46.11 -2.66
CA VAL A 904 -26.55 47.31 -1.87
C VAL A 904 -27.86 47.11 -1.10
N ALA A 905 -28.89 46.52 -1.71
CA ALA A 905 -30.14 46.20 -1.02
C ALA A 905 -29.93 45.18 0.13
N LEU A 906 -29.21 44.08 -0.14
CA LEU A 906 -28.89 43.05 0.85
C LEU A 906 -28.10 43.60 2.05
N LEU A 907 -27.09 44.46 1.79
CA LEU A 907 -26.30 45.09 2.84
C LEU A 907 -27.11 46.13 3.62
N LYS A 908 -27.99 46.92 2.96
CA LYS A 908 -28.90 47.85 3.64
C LYS A 908 -29.85 47.12 4.61
N GLU A 909 -30.31 45.92 4.28
CA GLU A 909 -31.15 45.08 5.15
C GLU A 909 -30.36 44.41 6.31
N ARG A 910 -29.19 43.82 6.02
CA ARG A 910 -28.51 42.87 6.93
C ARG A 910 -27.21 43.35 7.56
N ALA A 911 -26.55 44.35 6.99
CA ALA A 911 -25.22 44.82 7.40
C ALA A 911 -25.02 46.32 7.06
N PRO A 912 -25.78 47.23 7.69
CA PRO A 912 -25.81 48.66 7.32
C PRO A 912 -24.43 49.33 7.46
N ASN A 913 -23.61 48.89 8.42
CA ASN A 913 -22.24 49.35 8.63
C ASN A 913 -21.27 49.01 7.47
N ALA A 914 -21.59 48.01 6.65
CA ALA A 914 -20.80 47.65 5.48
C ALA A 914 -21.25 48.35 4.18
N VAL A 915 -22.42 49.00 4.17
CA VAL A 915 -22.96 49.69 2.98
C VAL A 915 -22.00 50.80 2.53
N GLN A 916 -21.51 51.62 3.47
CA GLN A 916 -20.53 52.68 3.20
C GLN A 916 -19.29 52.15 2.47
N VAL A 917 -18.62 51.16 3.06
CA VAL A 917 -17.36 50.62 2.54
C VAL A 917 -17.57 49.89 1.20
N TYR A 918 -18.78 49.34 0.95
CA TYR A 918 -19.12 48.75 -0.34
C TYR A 918 -19.32 49.82 -1.41
N LEU A 919 -20.06 50.90 -1.10
CA LEU A 919 -20.25 52.04 -1.99
C LEU A 919 -18.92 52.74 -2.30
N GLU A 920 -18.04 52.92 -1.30
CA GLU A 920 -16.66 53.40 -1.49
C GLU A 920 -15.90 52.53 -2.50
N HIS A 921 -15.98 51.20 -2.37
CA HIS A 921 -15.33 50.29 -3.33
C HIS A 921 -15.95 50.38 -4.74
N LEU A 922 -17.28 50.50 -4.88
CA LEU A 922 -17.92 50.68 -6.19
C LEU A 922 -17.51 51.99 -6.87
N VAL A 923 -17.47 53.10 -6.11
CA VAL A 923 -17.15 54.43 -6.64
C VAL A 923 -15.65 54.57 -6.92
N PHE A 924 -14.77 54.20 -5.97
CA PHE A 924 -13.33 54.45 -6.08
C PHE A 924 -12.52 53.34 -6.75
N ALA A 925 -12.89 52.06 -6.58
CA ALA A 925 -12.10 50.93 -7.12
C ALA A 925 -12.71 50.33 -8.40
N LYS A 926 -14.01 50.51 -8.64
CA LYS A 926 -14.71 50.07 -9.87
C LYS A 926 -15.12 51.23 -10.80
N ASN A 927 -14.97 52.49 -10.37
CA ASN A 927 -15.37 53.70 -11.10
C ASN A 927 -16.85 53.72 -11.53
N TYR A 928 -17.75 53.12 -10.74
CA TYR A 928 -19.18 53.15 -11.00
C TYR A 928 -19.81 54.42 -10.43
N THR A 929 -19.74 55.50 -11.22
CA THR A 929 -20.25 56.84 -10.87
C THR A 929 -21.74 56.87 -10.53
N GLN A 930 -22.54 55.92 -11.04
CA GLN A 930 -23.98 55.82 -10.72
C GLN A 930 -24.29 55.62 -9.23
N TYR A 931 -23.32 55.14 -8.43
CA TYR A 931 -23.46 54.97 -6.98
C TYR A 931 -22.88 56.15 -6.17
N ALA A 932 -22.43 57.22 -6.84
CA ALA A 932 -21.87 58.38 -6.17
C ALA A 932 -22.93 59.21 -5.44
N ASP A 933 -24.14 59.39 -6.01
CA ASP A 933 -25.26 60.03 -5.31
C ASP A 933 -25.63 59.26 -4.02
N ASP A 934 -25.67 57.92 -4.06
CA ASP A 934 -25.90 57.06 -2.88
C ASP A 934 -24.81 57.25 -1.80
N LEU A 935 -23.53 57.31 -2.22
CA LEU A 935 -22.39 57.50 -1.31
C LEU A 935 -22.35 58.91 -0.71
N ILE A 936 -22.63 59.94 -1.52
CA ILE A 936 -22.74 61.33 -1.10
C ILE A 936 -23.91 61.48 -0.11
N SER A 937 -25.08 60.91 -0.41
CA SER A 937 -26.21 60.87 0.54
C SER A 937 -25.77 60.23 1.85
N TYR A 938 -25.14 59.06 1.83
CA TYR A 938 -24.73 58.38 3.07
C TYR A 938 -23.79 59.24 3.94
N TYR A 939 -22.76 59.85 3.35
CA TYR A 939 -21.86 60.73 4.10
C TYR A 939 -22.56 61.99 4.61
N LEU A 940 -23.40 62.61 3.77
CA LEU A 940 -24.18 63.78 4.12
C LEU A 940 -25.16 63.48 5.25
N ASP A 941 -25.91 62.37 5.17
CA ASP A 941 -26.83 61.91 6.21
C ASP A 941 -26.08 61.61 7.53
N THR A 942 -24.86 61.06 7.43
CA THR A 942 -23.97 60.84 8.60
C THR A 942 -23.51 62.16 9.23
N VAL A 943 -23.14 63.16 8.43
CA VAL A 943 -22.67 64.46 8.92
C VAL A 943 -23.85 65.28 9.47
N LEU A 944 -24.94 65.43 8.72
CA LEU A 944 -26.12 66.18 9.14
C LEU A 944 -26.75 65.61 10.42
N SER A 945 -26.88 64.29 10.54
CA SER A 945 -27.38 63.65 11.77
C SER A 945 -26.55 64.00 13.01
N VAL A 946 -25.22 64.15 12.86
CA VAL A 946 -24.34 64.59 13.95
C VAL A 946 -24.50 66.09 14.23
N LEU A 947 -24.65 66.94 13.22
CA LEU A 947 -24.83 68.39 13.41
C LEU A 947 -26.21 68.76 13.97
N GLU A 948 -27.25 68.00 13.62
CA GLU A 948 -28.59 68.07 14.20
C GLU A 948 -28.59 67.66 15.69
N SER A 949 -27.88 66.58 16.03
CA SER A 949 -27.92 66.00 17.38
C SER A 949 -26.92 66.57 18.38
N SER A 950 -25.76 67.07 17.93
CA SER A 950 -24.69 67.59 18.79
C SER A 950 -24.41 69.08 18.54
N PRO A 951 -24.70 69.97 19.51
CA PRO A 951 -24.20 71.35 19.46
C PRO A 951 -22.67 71.43 19.63
N GLU A 952 -22.03 70.44 20.26
CA GLU A 952 -20.58 70.35 20.40
C GLU A 952 -19.88 70.14 19.05
N ALA A 953 -20.44 69.31 18.18
CA ALA A 953 -19.93 69.12 16.81
C ALA A 953 -19.95 70.44 16.01
N ARG A 954 -21.02 71.23 16.16
CA ARG A 954 -21.14 72.57 15.53
C ARG A 954 -20.18 73.59 16.13
N ALA A 955 -19.94 73.54 17.44
CA ALA A 955 -18.88 74.34 18.07
C ALA A 955 -17.49 73.96 17.54
N SER A 956 -17.21 72.67 17.34
CA SER A 956 -15.94 72.19 16.76
C SER A 956 -15.75 72.64 15.31
N LEU A 957 -16.82 72.68 14.49
CA LEU A 957 -16.77 73.29 13.15
C LEU A 957 -16.38 74.76 13.22
N ALA A 958 -17.10 75.55 14.02
CA ALA A 958 -16.85 76.99 14.18
C ALA A 958 -15.44 77.27 14.72
N GLU A 959 -14.95 76.46 15.66
CA GLU A 959 -13.58 76.51 16.16
C GLU A 959 -12.59 76.29 15.01
N SER A 960 -12.76 75.23 14.19
CA SER A 960 -11.88 74.94 13.05
C SER A 960 -11.78 76.11 12.05
N TYR A 961 -12.89 76.79 11.77
CA TYR A 961 -12.91 77.99 10.92
C TYR A 961 -12.21 79.17 11.59
N SER A 962 -12.44 79.41 12.89
CA SER A 962 -11.77 80.47 13.63
C SER A 962 -10.24 80.27 13.69
N THR A 963 -9.78 79.03 13.90
CA THR A 963 -8.36 78.67 13.90
C THR A 963 -7.74 78.89 12.53
N TYR A 964 -8.44 78.52 11.46
CA TYR A 964 -7.98 78.71 10.08
C TYR A 964 -7.92 80.19 9.66
N ARG A 965 -8.93 80.99 10.03
CA ARG A 965 -8.94 82.44 9.82
C ARG A 965 -7.73 83.10 10.48
N ALA A 966 -7.36 82.67 11.70
CA ALA A 966 -6.24 83.20 12.48
C ALA A 966 -4.82 82.83 11.97
N LEU A 967 -4.68 81.94 10.98
CA LEU A 967 -3.39 81.65 10.37
C LEU A 967 -2.82 82.85 9.61
N ARG A 968 -1.49 82.98 9.55
CA ARG A 968 -0.80 83.99 8.73
C ARG A 968 -0.51 83.44 7.33
N ALA A 969 -0.48 84.34 6.34
CA ALA A 969 -0.13 83.98 4.97
C ALA A 969 1.36 83.52 4.85
N PRO A 970 1.69 82.62 3.92
CA PRO A 970 0.79 81.94 2.98
C PRO A 970 0.00 80.82 3.66
N LYS A 971 -1.33 80.80 3.48
CA LYS A 971 -2.19 79.76 4.05
C LYS A 971 -2.16 78.49 3.17
N PRO A 972 -2.10 77.27 3.75
CA PRO A 972 -2.53 76.07 3.03
C PRO A 972 -4.04 76.16 2.76
N THR A 973 -4.57 75.49 1.75
CA THR A 973 -6.02 75.44 1.51
C THR A 973 -6.73 74.83 2.73
N TYR A 974 -7.96 75.28 3.03
CA TYR A 974 -8.71 74.79 4.20
C TYR A 974 -8.85 73.26 4.22
N PHE A 975 -9.00 72.63 3.05
CA PHE A 975 -8.99 71.17 2.92
C PHE A 975 -7.69 70.53 3.44
N ASN A 976 -6.52 71.01 2.99
CA ASN A 976 -5.23 70.51 3.46
C ASN A 976 -5.05 70.75 4.97
N PHE A 977 -5.45 71.93 5.45
CA PHE A 977 -5.42 72.27 6.88
C PHE A 977 -6.23 71.27 7.73
N ILE A 978 -7.47 70.93 7.35
CA ILE A 978 -8.25 69.92 8.08
C ILE A 978 -7.57 68.55 7.99
N THR A 979 -7.04 68.14 6.82
CA THR A 979 -6.43 66.79 6.71
C THR A 979 -5.27 66.56 7.69
N GLU A 980 -4.56 67.62 8.08
CA GLU A 980 -3.48 67.58 9.08
C GLU A 980 -3.98 67.79 10.53
N ASN A 981 -5.01 68.61 10.74
CA ASN A 981 -5.45 69.07 12.08
C ASN A 981 -6.82 68.51 12.52
N ARG A 982 -7.24 67.37 11.96
CA ARG A 982 -8.58 66.79 12.15
C ARG A 982 -8.80 66.23 13.58
N PRO A 983 -9.94 66.56 14.24
CA PRO A 983 -10.35 65.96 15.52
C PRO A 983 -10.56 64.43 15.46
N THR A 984 -10.40 63.72 16.58
CA THR A 984 -10.46 62.24 16.64
C THR A 984 -11.82 61.63 16.34
N GLU A 985 -12.90 62.41 16.34
CA GLU A 985 -14.27 61.94 16.14
C GLU A 985 -14.50 61.37 14.71
N PRO A 986 -15.30 60.31 14.54
CA PRO A 986 -15.39 59.58 13.28
C PRO A 986 -16.09 60.36 12.15
N TRP A 987 -17.06 61.22 12.45
CA TRP A 987 -17.82 61.94 11.43
C TRP A 987 -16.95 62.92 10.61
N TRP A 988 -15.84 63.41 11.16
CA TRP A 988 -14.84 64.17 10.39
C TRP A 988 -14.17 63.35 9.26
N GLN A 989 -14.20 62.00 9.29
CA GLN A 989 -13.75 61.14 8.18
C GLN A 989 -14.79 61.21 7.06
N SER A 990 -16.07 61.02 7.40
CA SER A 990 -17.20 61.18 6.48
C SER A 990 -17.22 62.57 5.85
N ARG A 991 -17.00 63.63 6.63
CA ARG A 991 -16.89 65.01 6.13
C ARG A 991 -15.71 65.21 5.18
N LEU A 992 -14.51 64.73 5.52
CA LEU A 992 -13.35 64.82 4.63
C LEU A 992 -13.55 64.02 3.33
N ARG A 993 -14.19 62.85 3.38
CA ARG A 993 -14.54 62.06 2.18
C ARG A 993 -15.63 62.75 1.35
N LEU A 994 -16.61 63.38 1.98
CA LEU A 994 -17.63 64.20 1.32
C LEU A 994 -16.96 65.38 0.59
N LEU A 995 -16.08 66.14 1.23
CA LEU A 995 -15.32 67.23 0.60
C LEU A 995 -14.45 66.75 -0.57
N GLN A 996 -13.81 65.57 -0.46
CA GLN A 996 -13.06 64.95 -1.57
C GLN A 996 -13.97 64.62 -2.78
N LEU A 997 -15.16 64.06 -2.52
CA LEU A 997 -16.13 63.71 -3.57
C LEU A 997 -16.76 64.95 -4.22
N LEU A 998 -17.19 65.93 -3.43
CA LEU A 998 -17.80 67.16 -3.93
C LEU A 998 -16.80 68.01 -4.72
N GLY A 999 -15.57 68.15 -4.22
CA GLY A 999 -14.51 68.97 -4.82
C GLY A 999 -13.68 68.27 -5.90
N GLY A 1000 -13.93 66.99 -6.20
CA GLY A 1000 -13.23 66.24 -7.24
C GLY A 1000 -11.71 66.09 -7.03
N VAL A 1001 -11.24 66.10 -5.77
CA VAL A 1001 -9.81 66.18 -5.46
C VAL A 1001 -9.11 64.83 -5.66
N SER A 1002 -8.31 64.72 -6.73
CA SER A 1002 -7.66 63.47 -7.18
C SER A 1002 -6.61 62.86 -6.23
N SER A 1003 -6.25 63.52 -5.12
CA SER A 1003 -5.17 63.09 -4.23
C SER A 1003 -5.64 62.80 -2.81
N SER A 1004 -5.71 61.51 -2.45
CA SER A 1004 -5.81 61.07 -1.05
C SER A 1004 -4.57 60.24 -0.68
N GLN A 1005 -3.98 60.49 0.48
CA GLN A 1005 -2.85 59.68 1.01
C GLN A 1005 -3.27 58.24 1.40
N PHE A 1006 -4.56 57.91 1.30
CA PHE A 1006 -5.17 56.67 1.77
C PHE A 1006 -5.63 55.74 0.63
N SER A 1007 -5.45 56.12 -0.64
CA SER A 1007 -5.66 55.26 -1.81
C SER A 1007 -4.68 55.63 -2.90
N SER A 1008 -4.04 54.63 -3.50
CA SER A 1008 -3.05 54.80 -4.58
C SER A 1008 -3.67 54.99 -5.97
N GLN A 1009 -5.00 55.05 -6.08
CA GLN A 1009 -5.71 55.26 -7.34
C GLN A 1009 -6.27 56.69 -7.42
N PRO A 1010 -6.06 57.42 -8.54
CA PRO A 1010 -6.69 58.72 -8.76
C PRO A 1010 -8.21 58.56 -8.86
N LEU A 1011 -8.97 59.53 -8.34
CA LEU A 1011 -10.43 59.56 -8.51
C LEU A 1011 -10.78 59.65 -10.01
N PRO A 1012 -11.87 59.01 -10.47
CA PRO A 1012 -12.37 59.19 -11.82
C PRO A 1012 -12.80 60.66 -12.04
N THR A 1013 -12.32 61.25 -13.13
CA THR A 1013 -12.68 62.62 -13.53
C THR A 1013 -14.16 62.69 -13.93
N GLY A 1014 -14.91 63.62 -13.32
CA GLY A 1014 -16.33 63.83 -13.65
C GLY A 1014 -17.30 62.88 -12.96
N ILE A 1015 -17.29 62.85 -11.62
CA ILE A 1015 -18.38 62.25 -10.85
C ILE A 1015 -19.64 63.12 -11.07
N SER A 1016 -20.60 62.61 -11.84
CA SER A 1016 -21.92 63.24 -12.00
C SER A 1016 -22.77 62.97 -10.76
N TYR A 1017 -23.12 64.02 -10.01
CA TYR A 1017 -24.04 63.94 -8.88
C TYR A 1017 -25.06 65.07 -8.91
N SER A 1018 -26.17 64.89 -8.20
CA SER A 1018 -27.33 65.78 -8.22
C SER A 1018 -27.15 67.00 -7.29
N ILE A 1019 -26.37 67.99 -7.75
CA ILE A 1019 -26.05 69.24 -7.02
C ILE A 1019 -27.28 69.89 -6.35
N PRO A 1020 -28.47 70.03 -7.01
CA PRO A 1020 -29.65 70.62 -6.36
C PRO A 1020 -30.14 69.82 -5.13
N ASN A 1021 -30.10 68.49 -5.19
CA ASN A 1021 -30.55 67.63 -4.09
C ASN A 1021 -29.62 67.79 -2.87
N VAL A 1022 -28.30 67.85 -3.11
CA VAL A 1022 -27.30 68.08 -2.05
C VAL A 1022 -27.52 69.43 -1.38
N LEU A 1023 -27.72 70.49 -2.16
CA LEU A 1023 -27.98 71.83 -1.63
C LEU A 1023 -29.27 71.91 -0.80
N THR A 1024 -30.39 71.31 -1.24
CA THR A 1024 -31.64 71.32 -0.46
C THR A 1024 -31.52 70.64 0.91
N ARG A 1025 -30.55 69.74 1.11
CA ARG A 1025 -30.27 69.13 2.42
C ARG A 1025 -29.25 69.91 3.24
N ILE A 1026 -28.34 70.65 2.60
CA ILE A 1026 -27.36 71.51 3.29
C ILE A 1026 -27.95 72.88 3.65
N GLU A 1027 -29.05 73.31 3.03
CA GLU A 1027 -29.74 74.58 3.29
C GLU A 1027 -29.92 74.94 4.78
N PRO A 1028 -30.31 74.02 5.70
CA PRO A 1028 -30.43 74.35 7.13
C PRO A 1028 -29.10 74.60 7.87
N PHE A 1029 -27.97 74.25 7.26
CA PHE A 1029 -26.61 74.26 7.85
C PHE A 1029 -25.59 75.01 6.98
N GLN A 1030 -26.04 75.95 6.14
CA GLN A 1030 -25.16 76.73 5.23
C GLN A 1030 -24.08 77.50 6.00
N ASP A 1031 -24.42 78.04 7.18
CA ASP A 1031 -23.50 78.79 8.04
C ASP A 1031 -22.43 77.89 8.70
N GLU A 1032 -22.73 76.60 8.92
CA GLU A 1032 -21.78 75.64 9.51
C GLU A 1032 -21.00 74.83 8.45
N LEU A 1033 -21.49 74.68 7.22
CA LEU A 1033 -20.87 73.90 6.13
C LEU A 1033 -20.33 74.79 4.99
N VAL A 1034 -19.64 75.86 5.36
CA VAL A 1034 -19.12 76.91 4.46
C VAL A 1034 -18.28 76.34 3.30
N SER A 1035 -17.41 75.38 3.58
CA SER A 1035 -16.50 74.78 2.58
C SER A 1035 -17.23 73.94 1.53
N GLU A 1036 -18.29 73.25 1.94
CA GLU A 1036 -19.15 72.46 1.09
C GLU A 1036 -20.00 73.39 0.20
N CYS A 1037 -20.53 74.48 0.76
CA CYS A 1037 -21.28 75.50 0.02
C CYS A 1037 -20.44 76.19 -1.07
N ILE A 1038 -19.19 76.61 -0.76
CA ILE A 1038 -18.25 77.20 -1.74
C ILE A 1038 -18.07 76.31 -2.98
N ILE A 1039 -17.94 74.99 -2.77
CA ILE A 1039 -17.76 74.03 -3.85
C ILE A 1039 -19.05 73.89 -4.66
N LEU A 1040 -20.20 73.75 -4.00
CA LEU A 1040 -21.50 73.56 -4.65
C LEU A 1040 -21.93 74.80 -5.46
N ASP A 1041 -21.84 76.01 -4.88
CA ASP A 1041 -22.13 77.27 -5.56
C ASP A 1041 -21.23 77.47 -6.78
N GLY A 1042 -19.93 77.16 -6.63
CA GLY A 1042 -18.98 77.25 -7.73
C GLY A 1042 -19.19 76.24 -8.85
N LEU A 1043 -19.80 75.08 -8.56
CA LEU A 1043 -20.21 74.09 -9.58
C LEU A 1043 -21.56 74.45 -10.23
N GLN A 1044 -22.38 75.31 -9.62
CA GLN A 1044 -23.59 75.85 -10.24
C GLN A 1044 -23.36 77.09 -11.12
N GLY A 1045 -22.15 77.68 -11.08
CA GLY A 1045 -21.88 78.98 -11.69
C GLY A 1045 -22.27 80.18 -10.82
N HIS A 1046 -22.68 79.95 -9.56
CA HIS A 1046 -22.94 81.00 -8.57
C HIS A 1046 -21.61 81.49 -7.96
N HIS A 1047 -20.74 82.04 -8.80
CA HIS A 1047 -19.38 82.40 -8.41
C HIS A 1047 -19.30 83.54 -7.39
N GLY A 1048 -20.22 84.52 -7.45
CA GLY A 1048 -20.28 85.63 -6.48
C GLY A 1048 -20.45 85.15 -5.02
N PRO A 1049 -21.51 84.38 -4.69
CA PRO A 1049 -21.65 83.74 -3.38
C PRO A 1049 -20.46 82.90 -2.95
N ALA A 1050 -19.90 82.08 -3.84
CA ALA A 1050 -18.71 81.27 -3.54
C ALA A 1050 -17.49 82.12 -3.18
N LEU A 1051 -17.25 83.22 -3.91
CA LEU A 1051 -16.17 84.17 -3.62
C LEU A 1051 -16.40 84.89 -2.28
N ARG A 1052 -17.63 85.32 -2.00
CA ARG A 1052 -18.01 85.90 -0.69
C ARG A 1052 -17.72 84.95 0.47
N LEU A 1053 -18.05 83.66 0.32
CA LEU A 1053 -17.78 82.64 1.33
C LEU A 1053 -16.28 82.33 1.45
N LEU A 1054 -15.49 82.47 0.39
CA LEU A 1054 -14.02 82.38 0.47
C LEU A 1054 -13.39 83.57 1.21
N THR A 1055 -13.83 84.80 0.91
CA THR A 1055 -13.26 86.03 1.49
C THR A 1055 -13.76 86.30 2.91
N HIS A 1056 -15.07 86.37 3.13
CA HIS A 1056 -15.67 86.67 4.43
C HIS A 1056 -15.89 85.41 5.27
N GLY A 1057 -16.22 84.28 4.63
CA GLY A 1057 -16.46 83.00 5.30
C GLY A 1057 -15.16 82.31 5.76
N LEU A 1058 -14.18 82.08 4.88
CA LEU A 1058 -12.93 81.39 5.24
C LEU A 1058 -11.77 82.35 5.56
N GLY A 1059 -11.80 83.60 5.11
CA GLY A 1059 -10.66 84.51 5.25
C GLY A 1059 -9.43 84.03 4.46
N ASP A 1060 -9.65 83.44 3.28
CA ASP A 1060 -8.61 82.87 2.42
C ASP A 1060 -8.59 83.55 1.04
N TYR A 1061 -7.97 84.72 1.04
CA TYR A 1061 -7.77 85.56 -0.14
C TYR A 1061 -6.90 84.87 -1.21
N ASP A 1062 -5.93 84.04 -0.81
CA ASP A 1062 -5.06 83.30 -1.73
C ASP A 1062 -5.86 82.24 -2.51
N SER A 1063 -6.75 81.49 -1.86
CA SER A 1063 -7.63 80.55 -2.55
C SER A 1063 -8.71 81.25 -3.39
N ALA A 1064 -9.19 82.43 -2.97
CA ALA A 1064 -10.12 83.24 -3.77
C ALA A 1064 -9.47 83.74 -5.09
N ILE A 1065 -8.20 84.15 -5.04
CA ILE A 1065 -7.41 84.49 -6.25
C ILE A 1065 -7.23 83.25 -7.15
N ARG A 1066 -6.89 82.09 -6.58
CA ARG A 1066 -6.77 80.82 -7.35
C ARG A 1066 -8.09 80.42 -8.01
N TYR A 1067 -9.22 80.58 -7.31
CA TYR A 1067 -10.55 80.31 -7.83
C TYR A 1067 -10.83 81.14 -9.10
N CYS A 1068 -10.43 82.41 -9.13
CA CYS A 1068 -10.56 83.28 -10.31
C CYS A 1068 -9.68 82.83 -11.48
N LEU A 1069 -8.42 82.46 -11.21
CA LEU A 1069 -7.48 81.97 -12.24
C LEU A 1069 -7.94 80.66 -12.90
N PHE A 1070 -8.53 79.74 -12.14
CA PHE A 1070 -8.98 78.42 -12.62
C PHE A 1070 -10.47 78.34 -12.96
N GLY A 1071 -11.23 79.44 -12.90
CA GLY A 1071 -12.62 79.49 -13.33
C GLY A 1071 -13.62 78.75 -12.43
N GLY A 1072 -13.30 78.57 -11.14
CA GLY A 1072 -14.17 77.85 -10.20
C GLY A 1072 -13.43 77.04 -9.12
N PRO A 1073 -14.14 76.15 -8.40
CA PRO A 1073 -13.62 75.43 -7.23
C PRO A 1073 -12.65 74.27 -7.57
N ARG A 1074 -12.09 74.24 -8.78
CA ARG A 1074 -11.18 73.20 -9.25
C ARG A 1074 -9.80 73.33 -8.58
N SER A 1075 -9.60 72.63 -7.48
CA SER A 1075 -8.31 72.59 -6.80
C SER A 1075 -7.28 71.78 -7.59
N SER A 1076 -6.06 72.32 -7.68
CA SER A 1076 -4.93 71.80 -8.45
C SER A 1076 -4.66 70.30 -8.26
N SER A 1077 -4.60 69.54 -9.36
CA SER A 1077 -3.94 68.23 -9.43
C SER A 1077 -3.03 68.15 -10.66
N ALA A 1078 -2.08 67.21 -10.67
CA ALA A 1078 -0.84 67.29 -11.47
C ALA A 1078 -0.98 66.86 -12.96
N GLY A 1079 -1.99 67.37 -13.67
CA GLY A 1079 -2.15 67.21 -15.12
C GLY A 1079 -2.63 68.50 -15.76
N THR A 1080 -2.02 68.86 -16.91
CA THR A 1080 -2.35 69.98 -17.82
C THR A 1080 -3.23 71.10 -17.24
N GLN A 1081 -2.58 72.21 -16.88
CA GLN A 1081 -3.21 73.43 -16.38
C GLN A 1081 -4.03 74.12 -17.46
N GLU A 1082 -5.30 73.76 -17.61
CA GLU A 1082 -6.28 74.58 -18.32
C GLU A 1082 -6.63 75.78 -17.43
N LEU A 1083 -6.03 76.93 -17.73
CA LEU A 1083 -6.49 78.22 -17.22
C LEU A 1083 -7.87 78.52 -17.81
N ALA A 1084 -8.73 79.18 -17.04
CA ALA A 1084 -10.03 79.61 -17.54
C ALA A 1084 -9.89 80.62 -18.70
N GLU A 1085 -10.92 80.70 -19.54
CA GLU A 1085 -11.00 81.71 -20.59
C GLU A 1085 -10.87 83.11 -20.00
N TYR A 1086 -10.12 83.98 -20.68
CA TYR A 1086 -9.75 85.31 -20.17
C TYR A 1086 -10.97 86.15 -19.78
N ASP A 1087 -12.05 86.09 -20.56
CA ASP A 1087 -13.31 86.81 -20.27
C ASP A 1087 -13.94 86.35 -18.94
N VAL A 1088 -13.94 85.05 -18.66
CA VAL A 1088 -14.42 84.47 -17.40
C VAL A 1088 -13.49 84.86 -16.24
N GLN A 1089 -12.18 84.88 -16.45
CA GLN A 1089 -11.23 85.37 -15.44
C GLN A 1089 -11.51 86.83 -15.07
N CYS A 1090 -11.73 87.71 -16.07
CA CYS A 1090 -12.07 89.12 -15.85
C CYS A 1090 -13.38 89.28 -15.06
N GLU A 1091 -14.43 88.53 -15.38
CA GLU A 1091 -15.69 88.56 -14.63
C GLU A 1091 -15.49 88.11 -13.17
N LEU A 1092 -14.75 87.01 -12.94
CA LEU A 1092 -14.45 86.50 -11.60
C LEU A 1092 -13.58 87.48 -10.79
N PHE A 1093 -12.56 88.08 -11.40
CA PHE A 1093 -11.74 89.10 -10.74
C PHE A 1093 -12.54 90.36 -10.41
N ARG A 1094 -13.50 90.78 -11.26
CA ARG A 1094 -14.43 91.88 -10.96
C ARG A 1094 -15.33 91.56 -9.75
N HIS A 1095 -15.83 90.33 -9.64
CA HIS A 1095 -16.56 89.87 -8.45
C HIS A 1095 -15.65 89.83 -7.21
N LEU A 1096 -14.43 89.33 -7.32
CA LEU A 1096 -13.44 89.29 -6.24
C LEU A 1096 -13.11 90.69 -5.73
N LEU A 1097 -12.87 91.65 -6.64
CA LEU A 1097 -12.61 93.06 -6.31
C LEU A 1097 -13.80 93.67 -5.55
N THR A 1098 -15.03 93.38 -5.97
CA THR A 1098 -16.25 93.87 -5.31
C THR A 1098 -16.35 93.36 -3.86
N GLU A 1099 -16.02 92.09 -3.60
CA GLU A 1099 -16.04 91.53 -2.24
C GLU A 1099 -14.82 92.00 -1.41
N PHE A 1100 -13.64 92.17 -2.03
CA PHE A 1100 -12.44 92.72 -1.38
C PHE A 1100 -12.65 94.17 -0.88
N LEU A 1101 -13.37 95.00 -1.64
CA LEU A 1101 -13.75 96.35 -1.22
C LEU A 1101 -14.74 96.38 -0.04
N ASN A 1102 -15.43 95.26 0.22
CA ASN A 1102 -16.40 95.11 1.31
C ASN A 1102 -15.82 94.41 2.56
N ILE A 1103 -14.49 94.20 2.64
CA ILE A 1103 -13.83 93.61 3.82
C ILE A 1103 -14.01 94.51 5.05
N GLU A 1104 -14.44 93.92 6.18
CA GLU A 1104 -14.79 94.66 7.41
C GLU A 1104 -13.60 95.40 8.06
N ASP A 1105 -12.39 94.83 7.98
CA ASP A 1105 -11.17 95.51 8.43
C ASP A 1105 -10.60 96.38 7.30
N MET A 1106 -10.73 97.69 7.48
CA MET A 1106 -10.25 98.71 6.56
C MET A 1106 -8.74 98.59 6.24
N SER A 1107 -7.93 98.06 7.15
CA SER A 1107 -6.48 97.95 6.97
C SER A 1107 -6.14 96.78 6.05
N ASP A 1108 -6.68 95.60 6.36
CA ASP A 1108 -6.53 94.38 5.56
C ASP A 1108 -7.20 94.54 4.18
N GLY A 1109 -8.36 95.19 4.11
CA GLY A 1109 -9.05 95.50 2.85
C GLY A 1109 -8.21 96.35 1.90
N ILE A 1110 -7.54 97.39 2.42
CA ILE A 1110 -6.62 98.22 1.61
C ILE A 1110 -5.39 97.42 1.16
N GLU A 1111 -4.75 96.65 2.06
CA GLU A 1111 -3.56 95.85 1.70
C GLU A 1111 -3.89 94.79 0.65
N ARG A 1112 -4.95 93.99 0.86
CA ARG A 1112 -5.31 92.88 -0.04
C ARG A 1112 -5.82 93.38 -1.39
N THR A 1113 -6.57 94.48 -1.43
CA THR A 1113 -7.05 95.03 -2.70
C THR A 1113 -5.95 95.72 -3.49
N SER A 1114 -5.02 96.43 -2.83
CA SER A 1114 -3.85 97.00 -3.52
C SER A 1114 -2.93 95.91 -4.07
N ASP A 1115 -2.68 94.82 -3.34
CA ASP A 1115 -1.94 93.66 -3.85
C ASP A 1115 -2.66 92.96 -5.03
N LEU A 1116 -3.99 92.80 -4.94
CA LEU A 1116 -4.80 92.23 -6.03
C LEU A 1116 -4.69 93.06 -7.32
N LEU A 1117 -4.92 94.37 -7.23
CA LEU A 1117 -4.82 95.28 -8.37
C LEU A 1117 -3.38 95.37 -8.90
N ALA A 1118 -2.37 95.40 -8.02
CA ALA A 1118 -0.97 95.48 -8.41
C ALA A 1118 -0.42 94.18 -9.02
N ARG A 1119 -0.98 93.00 -8.71
CA ARG A 1119 -0.52 91.72 -9.28
C ARG A 1119 -1.33 91.27 -10.49
N PHE A 1120 -2.61 91.60 -10.52
CA PHE A 1120 -3.56 91.14 -11.54
C PHE A 1120 -4.12 92.29 -12.39
N ALA A 1121 -3.34 93.38 -12.54
CA ALA A 1121 -3.69 94.55 -13.33
C ALA A 1121 -4.18 94.25 -14.76
N ALA A 1122 -3.68 93.17 -15.38
CA ALA A 1122 -4.01 92.77 -16.74
C ALA A 1122 -5.42 92.13 -16.91
N TRP A 1123 -6.15 91.87 -15.82
CA TRP A 1123 -7.49 91.26 -15.84
C TRP A 1123 -8.61 92.24 -15.43
N PHE A 1124 -8.30 93.53 -15.32
CA PHE A 1124 -9.24 94.58 -14.91
C PHE A 1124 -9.36 95.69 -15.97
N ASP A 1125 -10.58 96.17 -16.26
CA ASP A 1125 -10.75 97.45 -16.96
C ASP A 1125 -10.41 98.60 -15.99
N VAL A 1126 -9.48 99.45 -16.43
CA VAL A 1126 -9.05 100.69 -15.77
C VAL A 1126 -10.23 101.58 -15.41
N ARG A 1127 -11.26 101.65 -16.26
CA ARG A 1127 -12.45 102.48 -16.01
C ARG A 1127 -13.28 101.90 -14.88
N GLU A 1128 -13.62 100.62 -14.95
CA GLU A 1128 -14.41 99.94 -13.92
C GLU A 1128 -13.72 99.97 -12.55
N VAL A 1129 -12.40 99.80 -12.49
CA VAL A 1129 -11.64 99.91 -11.22
C VAL A 1129 -11.73 101.33 -10.65
N ILE A 1130 -11.58 102.37 -11.46
CA ILE A 1130 -11.67 103.76 -10.99
C ILE A 1130 -13.09 104.09 -10.50
N ASP A 1131 -14.12 103.56 -11.17
CA ASP A 1131 -15.53 103.78 -10.78
C ASP A 1131 -15.94 102.94 -9.54
N LEU A 1132 -15.28 101.80 -9.27
CA LEU A 1132 -15.51 100.94 -8.11
C LEU A 1132 -14.72 101.35 -6.86
N VAL A 1133 -13.53 101.95 -7.00
CA VAL A 1133 -12.69 102.35 -5.87
C VAL A 1133 -13.33 103.52 -5.09
N PRO A 1134 -13.50 103.42 -3.77
CA PRO A 1134 -14.11 104.48 -2.98
C PRO A 1134 -13.31 105.82 -2.99
N GLU A 1135 -14.03 106.94 -2.99
CA GLU A 1135 -13.45 108.31 -3.00
C GLU A 1135 -12.49 108.62 -1.83
N TYR A 1136 -12.49 107.82 -0.77
CA TYR A 1136 -11.59 108.00 0.38
C TYR A 1136 -10.18 107.40 0.20
N TRP A 1137 -9.90 106.73 -0.92
CA TRP A 1137 -8.57 106.18 -1.22
C TRP A 1137 -7.65 107.23 -1.82
N SER A 1138 -6.40 107.31 -1.35
CA SER A 1138 -5.38 108.14 -1.99
C SER A 1138 -4.88 107.49 -3.27
N VAL A 1139 -4.53 108.30 -4.26
CA VAL A 1139 -3.98 107.85 -5.56
C VAL A 1139 -2.69 107.04 -5.36
N ASP A 1140 -1.94 107.30 -4.28
CA ASP A 1140 -0.73 106.56 -3.92
C ASP A 1140 -1.00 105.05 -3.71
N LEU A 1141 -2.19 104.66 -3.25
CA LEU A 1141 -2.59 103.25 -3.07
C LEU A 1141 -2.85 102.52 -4.39
N LEU A 1142 -3.15 103.27 -5.47
CA LEU A 1142 -3.36 102.73 -6.82
C LEU A 1142 -2.13 102.89 -7.72
N ASN A 1143 -1.03 103.48 -7.22
CA ASN A 1143 0.15 103.81 -8.02
C ASN A 1143 0.70 102.61 -8.79
N ASP A 1144 0.85 101.46 -8.15
CA ASP A 1144 1.48 100.29 -8.78
C ASP A 1144 0.58 99.66 -9.86
N PHE A 1145 -0.74 99.66 -9.65
CA PHE A 1145 -1.74 99.29 -10.68
C PHE A 1145 -1.68 100.25 -11.88
N LEU A 1146 -1.78 101.56 -11.64
CA LEU A 1146 -1.75 102.58 -12.69
C LEU A 1146 -0.44 102.54 -13.48
N VAL A 1147 0.71 102.37 -12.81
CA VAL A 1147 2.02 102.25 -13.47
C VAL A 1147 2.09 101.02 -14.37
N GLN A 1148 1.52 99.88 -13.98
CA GLN A 1148 1.46 98.68 -14.83
C GLN A 1148 0.52 98.86 -16.02
N VAL A 1149 -0.69 99.38 -15.79
CA VAL A 1149 -1.67 99.72 -16.84
C VAL A 1149 -1.06 100.67 -17.87
N PHE A 1150 -0.44 101.77 -17.46
CA PHE A 1150 0.18 102.72 -18.38
C PHE A 1150 1.37 102.10 -19.14
N ARG A 1151 2.12 101.17 -18.53
CA ARG A 1151 3.17 100.42 -19.24
C ARG A 1151 2.57 99.50 -20.30
N ALA A 1152 1.51 98.76 -19.97
CA ALA A 1152 0.81 97.85 -20.88
C ALA A 1152 0.27 98.59 -22.12
N LEU A 1153 -0.46 99.69 -21.91
CA LEU A 1153 -0.97 100.55 -23.00
C LEU A 1153 0.14 101.13 -23.88
N VAL A 1154 1.29 101.49 -23.28
CA VAL A 1154 2.45 101.97 -24.05
C VAL A 1154 3.16 100.85 -24.81
N SER A 1155 3.19 99.60 -24.33
CA SER A 1155 3.67 98.46 -25.10
C SER A 1155 2.73 98.12 -26.26
N GLU A 1156 1.42 98.03 -26.02
CA GLU A 1156 0.41 97.74 -27.06
C GLU A 1156 0.44 98.80 -28.18
N SER A 1157 0.57 100.08 -27.82
CA SER A 1157 0.75 101.18 -28.77
C SER A 1157 2.04 101.08 -29.61
N ARG A 1158 3.11 100.46 -29.07
CA ARG A 1158 4.36 100.20 -29.82
C ARG A 1158 4.24 98.94 -30.67
N GLU A 1159 3.61 97.90 -30.15
CA GLU A 1159 3.42 96.61 -30.81
C GLU A 1159 2.52 96.74 -32.03
N SER A 1160 1.33 97.32 -31.89
CA SER A 1160 0.45 97.67 -33.02
C SER A 1160 1.14 98.55 -34.08
N ARG A 1161 2.10 99.41 -33.69
CA ARG A 1161 2.93 100.18 -34.63
C ARG A 1161 3.96 99.31 -35.38
N ILE A 1162 4.49 98.28 -34.73
CA ILE A 1162 5.39 97.28 -35.33
C ILE A 1162 4.60 96.34 -36.24
N GLU A 1163 3.48 95.78 -35.78
CA GLU A 1163 2.57 94.94 -36.57
C GLU A 1163 2.10 95.65 -37.84
N ARG A 1164 1.70 96.93 -37.73
CA ARG A 1164 1.33 97.74 -38.89
C ARG A 1164 2.49 97.92 -39.88
N ALA A 1165 3.73 98.04 -39.40
CA ALA A 1165 4.92 98.14 -40.24
C ALA A 1165 5.28 96.79 -40.89
N LEU A 1166 5.18 95.68 -40.15
CA LEU A 1166 5.40 94.32 -40.65
C LEU A 1166 4.34 93.92 -41.67
N SER A 1167 3.07 94.24 -41.43
CA SER A 1167 1.95 94.02 -42.35
C SER A 1167 2.13 94.81 -43.64
N ALA A 1168 2.59 96.07 -43.55
CA ALA A 1168 2.95 96.85 -44.73
C ALA A 1168 4.12 96.22 -45.51
N GLY A 1169 5.14 95.71 -44.81
CA GLY A 1169 6.26 94.99 -45.43
C GLY A 1169 5.85 93.68 -46.11
N LEU A 1170 4.98 92.89 -45.47
CA LEU A 1170 4.39 91.66 -46.05
C LEU A 1170 3.56 91.97 -47.29
N ASN A 1171 2.73 93.02 -47.25
CA ASN A 1171 1.94 93.44 -48.41
C ASN A 1171 2.83 93.85 -49.60
N LEU A 1172 3.96 94.53 -49.34
CA LEU A 1172 4.97 94.83 -50.38
C LEU A 1172 5.66 93.57 -50.90
N ARG A 1173 5.96 92.59 -50.04
CA ARG A 1173 6.59 91.32 -50.45
C ARG A 1173 5.66 90.48 -51.31
N ILE A 1174 4.41 90.30 -50.89
CA ILE A 1174 3.37 89.59 -51.65
C ILE A 1174 3.09 90.32 -52.97
N GLY A 1175 3.08 91.66 -52.97
CA GLY A 1175 2.98 92.44 -54.20
C GLY A 1175 4.13 92.17 -55.19
N ALA A 1176 5.37 92.05 -54.71
CA ALA A 1176 6.53 91.70 -55.54
C ALA A 1176 6.47 90.25 -56.04
N GLU A 1177 6.14 89.29 -55.16
CA GLU A 1177 5.95 87.87 -55.52
C GLU A 1177 4.83 87.69 -56.56
N PHE A 1178 3.75 88.47 -56.46
CA PHE A 1178 2.66 88.48 -57.44
C PHE A 1178 3.11 89.03 -58.81
N ILE A 1179 3.90 90.10 -58.83
CA ILE A 1179 4.48 90.64 -60.07
C ILE A 1179 5.43 89.62 -60.73
N GLU A 1180 6.33 89.00 -59.96
CA GLU A 1180 7.23 87.96 -60.48
C GLU A 1180 6.45 86.71 -60.97
N GLY A 1181 5.36 86.35 -60.28
CA GLY A 1181 4.43 85.30 -60.70
C GLY A 1181 3.73 85.63 -62.03
N MET A 1182 3.30 86.88 -62.22
CA MET A 1182 2.73 87.36 -63.49
C MET A 1182 3.77 87.35 -64.63
N GLU A 1183 5.01 87.76 -64.37
CA GLU A 1183 6.09 87.70 -65.37
C GLU A 1183 6.41 86.25 -65.77
N LYS A 1184 6.47 85.32 -64.81
CA LYS A 1184 6.66 83.88 -65.07
C LYS A 1184 5.47 83.22 -65.79
N ALA A 1185 4.25 83.69 -65.54
CA ALA A 1185 3.06 83.19 -66.24
C ALA A 1185 3.08 83.53 -67.75
N GLY A 1186 3.75 84.63 -68.11
CA GLY A 1186 3.91 85.13 -69.47
C GLY A 1186 2.62 85.73 -70.06
N PRO A 1187 2.71 86.49 -71.18
CA PRO A 1187 1.54 86.96 -71.89
C PRO A 1187 0.86 85.79 -72.64
N TRP A 1188 -0.47 85.76 -72.57
CA TRP A 1188 -1.31 84.81 -73.31
C TRP A 1188 -2.02 85.59 -74.42
N ILE A 1189 -2.16 84.97 -75.60
CA ILE A 1189 -2.88 85.57 -76.72
C ILE A 1189 -4.20 84.80 -76.89
N GLU A 1190 -5.30 85.54 -76.92
CA GLU A 1190 -6.65 85.03 -77.15
C GLU A 1190 -6.99 85.21 -78.64
N GLU A 1191 -7.02 84.10 -79.38
CA GLU A 1191 -7.49 84.06 -80.77
C GLU A 1191 -8.87 83.39 -80.84
N ALA A 1192 -9.59 83.57 -81.95
CA ALA A 1192 -10.99 83.15 -82.08
C ALA A 1192 -11.23 81.62 -82.00
N GLU A 1193 -10.17 80.80 -82.05
CA GLU A 1193 -10.21 79.35 -81.86
C GLU A 1193 -9.67 78.90 -80.48
N GLY A 1194 -9.23 79.84 -79.62
CA GLY A 1194 -8.85 79.59 -78.23
C GLY A 1194 -7.58 80.30 -77.76
N LEU A 1195 -7.42 80.40 -76.43
CA LEU A 1195 -6.22 80.93 -75.76
C LEU A 1195 -5.00 80.02 -75.97
N ARG A 1196 -3.88 80.59 -76.45
CA ARG A 1196 -2.63 79.84 -76.65
C ARG A 1196 -1.44 80.49 -75.96
N LYS A 1197 -0.62 79.65 -75.29
CA LYS A 1197 0.60 80.05 -74.60
C LYS A 1197 1.77 80.01 -75.58
N LEU A 1198 2.57 81.07 -75.65
CA LEU A 1198 3.40 81.40 -76.83
C LEU A 1198 4.66 80.53 -77.04
N LYS A 1199 5.01 79.60 -76.14
CA LYS A 1199 6.41 79.13 -76.01
C LYS A 1199 6.59 77.65 -75.63
N ASP A 1200 6.29 76.75 -76.56
CA ASP A 1200 6.74 75.33 -76.53
C ASP A 1200 7.37 74.94 -77.87
N ALA A 1201 8.70 74.78 -77.92
CA ALA A 1201 9.41 74.18 -79.04
C ALA A 1201 10.84 73.70 -78.69
N LEU A 1202 11.16 72.49 -79.17
CA LEU A 1202 12.48 71.85 -79.35
C LEU A 1202 13.15 71.13 -78.13
N PRO A 1203 13.35 69.80 -78.22
CA PRO A 1203 14.17 69.01 -77.29
C PRO A 1203 15.59 68.72 -77.84
N ARG A 1204 16.56 68.37 -76.97
CA ARG A 1204 17.77 67.54 -77.24
C ARG A 1204 18.53 67.22 -75.92
N PRO A 1205 19.50 66.27 -75.86
CA PRO A 1205 19.47 65.21 -74.85
C PRO A 1205 20.76 65.10 -74.01
N ASP A 1206 20.77 64.09 -73.12
CA ASP A 1206 21.87 63.38 -72.46
C ASP A 1206 23.08 64.19 -71.95
N ASP A 1207 23.31 64.13 -70.62
CA ASP A 1207 24.55 63.50 -70.13
C ASP A 1207 24.46 63.07 -68.65
N SER A 1208 25.41 62.21 -68.30
CA SER A 1208 25.52 61.29 -67.17
C SER A 1208 25.62 61.83 -65.73
N GLU A 1209 25.41 60.88 -64.81
CA GLU A 1209 26.24 60.60 -63.61
C GLU A 1209 25.99 61.25 -62.23
N PHE A 1210 26.06 60.38 -61.20
CA PHE A 1210 26.34 60.57 -59.76
C PHE A 1210 25.45 61.51 -58.91
N GLY A 1211 25.18 61.09 -57.66
CA GLY A 1211 24.63 62.01 -56.64
C GLY A 1211 23.81 61.36 -55.52
N GLU A 1212 24.45 60.55 -54.70
CA GLU A 1212 23.91 59.91 -53.48
C GLU A 1212 23.16 60.83 -52.48
N THR A 1213 22.22 60.19 -51.78
CA THR A 1213 21.92 60.30 -50.32
C THR A 1213 21.07 61.42 -49.70
N VAL A 1214 20.02 60.94 -49.02
CA VAL A 1214 19.57 61.30 -47.65
C VAL A 1214 19.02 62.71 -47.45
N GLY A 1215 17.68 62.80 -47.43
CA GLY A 1215 16.96 63.80 -46.63
C GLY A 1215 16.55 63.22 -45.26
N PRO A 1216 16.57 64.02 -44.18
CA PRO A 1216 15.92 63.68 -42.92
C PRO A 1216 14.45 64.11 -42.89
N SER A 1217 13.69 63.42 -42.05
CA SER A 1217 12.23 63.50 -41.88
C SER A 1217 11.73 64.71 -41.08
N GLY A 1218 10.48 65.09 -41.36
CA GLY A 1218 9.65 66.02 -40.56
C GLY A 1218 9.03 67.12 -41.42
N GLU A 1219 7.76 67.50 -41.29
CA GLU A 1219 6.62 66.87 -40.60
C GLU A 1219 5.33 67.57 -41.07
N VAL A 1220 4.17 66.92 -40.96
CA VAL A 1220 2.80 67.51 -40.98
C VAL A 1220 2.31 68.31 -42.22
N GLY A 1221 1.14 67.89 -42.73
CA GLY A 1221 0.18 68.74 -43.44
C GLY A 1221 -0.04 68.37 -44.92
N GLN A 1222 -1.26 68.41 -45.44
CA GLN A 1222 -2.56 68.72 -44.83
C GLN A 1222 -3.70 68.37 -45.82
N VAL A 1223 -4.94 68.28 -45.33
CA VAL A 1223 -6.17 68.74 -46.02
C VAL A 1223 -6.79 67.86 -47.16
N ASP A 1224 -8.05 67.49 -46.89
CA ASP A 1224 -9.23 67.29 -47.75
C ASP A 1224 -9.26 66.21 -48.86
N GLN A 1225 -9.68 65.00 -48.48
CA GLN A 1225 -11.09 64.57 -48.62
C GLN A 1225 -11.47 63.45 -47.64
#